data_AF-A0A2D8C761-F1
#
_entry.id   AF-A0A2D8C761-F1
#
_cell.length_a   1.000
_cell.length_b   1.000
_cell.length_c   1.000
_cell.angle_alpha   90.00
_cell.angle_beta   90.00
_cell.angle_gamma   90.00
#
_symmetry.space_group_name_H-M   'P 1'
#
loop_
_entity.id
_entity.type
_entity.pdbx_description
1 polymer ?
#
loop_
_entity_poly.entity_id
_entity_poly.type
_entity_poly.pdbx_seq_one_letter_code
_entity_poly.pdbx_strand_id
1 'polypeptide(L)'
;MRFSEFPFLRYLIFFLLGIGLANRDFEFQPIWVGGVLGILWIFYVLAILFFKNRIWIAPLAYAQLFLAGVFVVQLHQKPSTEQPILGTPLIAKTLQFDIEKPRSQQNLLQVYAYQRDGKWINSKEKILLYHQDSISLIPESILLINKAPELVQGPKNPGEFDYKAFLQKKEINYTLFHPGGLKLIDDNHLTSNTWLSPIHWRQGLANLIQSKLADPQAQKVAKALLLGQKDSLDKNIRAEFADAGVMHVLAVSGLHVGILVSVFLFLVKPFKLKGWKLKVYLIAVVIIIWLYAMITGFSPSVVRASVMFTLITLGQMRDRKPSIFNVLAFSAILMIAIDPEVIFEVGFQLSYVAVAGIVLLQPMITRWWLPSSPWIEYLWQLAAVSIAAQLATFPLTVFYFHNFPLWFLPANLLIIPLTFLIMQIGIPFLILGWIPLLSDFLGWVLNSLFQLELWILNLFKNIPVTKLDELTIFPLTMFCVWGNLLIWASWDLFPKKRLVYIACFLTFLWAGNRVINSLIKSNSQLIVYSGNEGFAFDYWDGKQLKSWNQGVGVEELDFKVKPNRILNGWGKWPESLQAFSLEKNLLFFPELELLIDIERGMIKHEYASFSKVEYWQENEWIEQEKNAPLEIGNSSVRILF
;
A
#
# COMPACT_ATOMS: atom_id res chain seq x y z
N MET A 1 11.77 -5.31 30.82
CA MET A 1 11.90 -6.31 29.73
C MET A 1 13.35 -6.38 29.34
N ARG A 2 13.95 -7.58 29.26
CA ARG A 2 15.31 -7.69 28.69
C ARG A 2 15.15 -7.91 27.20
N PHE A 3 15.81 -7.11 26.36
CA PHE A 3 15.78 -7.29 24.90
C PHE A 3 16.18 -8.71 24.45
N SER A 4 16.81 -9.51 25.33
CA SER A 4 17.18 -10.92 25.11
C SER A 4 16.01 -11.88 25.08
N GLU A 5 14.86 -11.46 25.60
CA GLU A 5 13.62 -12.24 25.61
C GLU A 5 12.92 -12.23 24.24
N PHE A 6 13.39 -11.41 23.31
CA PHE A 6 12.82 -11.24 21.96
C PHE A 6 13.83 -11.56 20.84
N PRO A 7 14.24 -12.83 20.67
CA PRO A 7 15.27 -13.21 19.69
C PRO A 7 14.88 -12.85 18.26
N PHE A 8 13.62 -13.07 17.86
CA PHE A 8 13.20 -12.80 16.48
C PHE A 8 13.17 -11.31 16.15
N LEU A 9 12.88 -10.45 17.14
CA LEU A 9 12.96 -9.00 16.96
C LEU A 9 14.38 -8.55 16.62
N ARG A 10 15.39 -9.17 17.26
CA ARG A 10 16.81 -8.93 16.94
C ARG A 10 17.13 -9.41 15.54
N TYR A 11 16.68 -10.62 15.20
CA TYR A 11 16.97 -11.23 13.92
C TYR A 11 16.40 -10.41 12.76
N LEU A 12 15.20 -9.87 12.94
CA LEU A 12 14.54 -9.01 11.96
C LEU A 12 15.39 -7.78 11.63
N ILE A 13 16.01 -7.13 12.63
CA ILE A 13 16.84 -5.93 12.39
C ILE A 13 18.00 -6.25 11.44
N PHE A 14 18.76 -7.31 11.71
CA PHE A 14 19.90 -7.69 10.87
C PHE A 14 19.46 -8.19 9.48
N PHE A 15 18.35 -8.92 9.42
CA PHE A 15 17.77 -9.38 8.16
C PHE A 15 17.33 -8.21 7.27
N LEU A 16 16.66 -7.20 7.84
CA LEU A 16 16.26 -5.98 7.14
C LEU A 16 17.46 -5.15 6.65
N LEU A 17 18.53 -5.07 7.45
CA LEU A 17 19.76 -4.39 7.03
C LEU A 17 20.39 -5.06 5.79
N GLY A 18 20.35 -6.40 5.72
CA GLY A 18 20.83 -7.14 4.55
C GLY A 18 20.02 -6.83 3.29
N ILE A 19 18.69 -6.83 3.40
CA ILE A 19 17.79 -6.50 2.30
C ILE A 19 17.99 -5.05 1.83
N GLY A 20 18.12 -4.12 2.77
CA GLY A 20 18.35 -2.71 2.47
C GLY A 20 19.66 -2.46 1.71
N LEU A 21 20.70 -3.26 1.96
CA LEU A 21 21.96 -3.18 1.21
C LEU A 21 21.81 -3.75 -0.21
N ALA A 22 21.17 -4.91 -0.35
CA ALA A 22 21.05 -5.59 -1.65
C ALA A 22 20.23 -4.81 -2.68
N ASN A 23 19.31 -3.95 -2.22
CA ASN A 23 18.53 -3.07 -3.11
C ASN A 23 19.27 -1.83 -3.61
N ARG A 24 20.55 -1.62 -3.24
CA ARG A 24 21.39 -0.49 -3.72
C ARG A 24 22.30 -0.88 -4.88
N ASP A 25 21.73 -1.53 -5.90
CA ASP A 25 22.40 -1.90 -7.17
C ASP A 25 23.59 -2.88 -7.07
N PHE A 26 23.69 -3.61 -5.95
CA PHE A 26 24.69 -4.67 -5.81
C PHE A 26 24.19 -5.99 -6.41
N GLU A 27 24.44 -6.18 -7.70
CA GLU A 27 24.18 -7.45 -8.38
C GLU A 27 25.28 -8.48 -8.06
N PHE A 28 25.08 -9.29 -7.02
CA PHE A 28 25.87 -10.51 -6.86
C PHE A 28 25.08 -11.70 -7.40
N GLN A 29 25.78 -12.61 -8.08
CA GLN A 29 25.19 -13.87 -8.50
C GLN A 29 24.78 -14.66 -7.23
N PRO A 30 23.54 -15.17 -7.14
CA PRO A 30 23.04 -15.84 -5.94
C PRO A 30 23.93 -16.99 -5.45
N ILE A 31 24.62 -17.67 -6.38
CA ILE A 31 25.48 -18.80 -6.06
C ILE A 31 26.68 -18.43 -5.17
N TRP A 32 27.25 -17.22 -5.34
CA TRP A 32 28.37 -16.76 -4.52
C TRP A 32 27.92 -16.44 -3.10
N VAL A 33 26.82 -15.70 -2.96
CA VAL A 33 26.27 -15.34 -1.65
C VAL A 33 25.77 -16.59 -0.91
N GLY A 34 25.12 -17.52 -1.63
CA GLY A 34 24.74 -18.82 -1.09
C GLY A 34 25.93 -19.67 -0.63
N GLY A 35 27.03 -19.66 -1.39
CA GLY A 35 28.27 -20.35 -1.01
C GLY A 35 28.90 -19.79 0.27
N VAL A 36 29.01 -18.46 0.37
CA VAL A 36 29.51 -17.79 1.59
C VAL A 36 28.60 -18.09 2.79
N LEU A 37 27.28 -18.03 2.61
CA LEU A 37 26.32 -18.41 3.65
C LEU A 37 26.50 -19.85 4.13
N GLY A 38 26.69 -20.79 3.20
CA GLY A 38 26.94 -22.20 3.52
C GLY A 38 28.21 -22.39 4.36
N ILE A 39 29.32 -21.74 3.97
CA ILE A 39 30.58 -21.78 4.72
C ILE A 39 30.40 -21.20 6.13
N LEU A 40 29.73 -20.07 6.25
CA LEU A 40 29.46 -19.46 7.56
C LEU A 40 28.59 -20.36 8.43
N TRP A 41 27.61 -21.07 7.86
CA TRP A 41 26.80 -22.05 8.59
C TRP A 41 27.64 -23.20 9.13
N ILE A 42 28.56 -23.74 8.34
CA ILE A 42 29.51 -24.77 8.78
C ILE A 42 30.36 -24.21 9.93
N PHE A 43 30.92 -23.01 9.78
CA PHE A 43 31.73 -22.38 10.82
C PHE A 43 30.93 -22.15 12.11
N TYR A 44 29.65 -21.80 12.01
CA TYR A 44 28.76 -21.63 13.16
C TYR A 44 28.45 -22.94 13.89
N VAL A 45 28.18 -24.02 13.15
CA VAL A 45 28.01 -25.35 13.74
C VAL A 45 29.30 -25.81 14.43
N LEU A 46 30.45 -25.63 13.79
CA LEU A 46 31.76 -25.93 14.40
C LEU A 46 32.02 -25.04 15.64
N ALA A 47 31.65 -23.76 15.59
CA ALA A 47 31.76 -22.84 16.71
C ALA A 47 30.96 -23.32 17.92
N ILE A 48 29.73 -23.79 17.72
CA ILE A 48 28.87 -24.33 18.78
C ILE A 48 29.45 -25.62 19.38
N LEU A 49 29.98 -26.51 18.53
CA LEU A 49 30.45 -27.83 18.95
C LEU A 49 31.82 -27.79 19.64
N PHE A 50 32.76 -26.97 19.15
CA PHE A 50 34.16 -27.03 19.56
C PHE A 50 34.62 -25.85 20.42
N PHE A 51 33.98 -24.67 20.35
CA PHE A 51 34.44 -23.51 21.10
C PHE A 51 33.70 -23.37 22.44
N LYS A 52 34.47 -23.49 23.53
CA LYS A 52 33.97 -23.28 24.90
C LYS A 52 33.57 -21.83 25.16
N ASN A 53 34.22 -20.88 24.47
CA ASN A 53 33.92 -19.45 24.54
C ASN A 53 32.86 -19.07 23.50
N ARG A 54 31.65 -18.74 23.96
CA ARG A 54 30.49 -18.43 23.12
C ARG A 54 30.44 -16.99 22.62
N ILE A 55 31.43 -16.15 22.94
CA ILE A 55 31.39 -14.71 22.62
C ILE A 55 31.36 -14.44 21.10
N TRP A 56 31.97 -15.31 20.30
CA TRP A 56 32.01 -15.21 18.84
C TRP A 56 30.79 -15.78 18.12
N ILE A 57 29.94 -16.54 18.82
CA ILE A 57 28.78 -17.22 18.22
C ILE A 57 27.69 -16.20 17.85
N ALA A 58 27.47 -15.18 18.70
CA ALA A 58 26.42 -14.19 18.47
C ALA A 58 26.71 -13.26 17.27
N PRO A 59 27.91 -12.64 17.13
CA PRO A 59 28.25 -11.85 15.94
C PRO A 59 28.14 -12.66 14.65
N LEU A 60 28.59 -13.92 14.67
CA LEU A 60 28.52 -14.81 13.52
C LEU A 60 27.06 -15.09 13.11
N ALA A 61 26.17 -15.36 14.07
CA ALA A 61 24.74 -15.52 13.80
C ALA A 61 24.11 -14.26 13.19
N TYR A 62 24.46 -13.08 13.69
CA TYR A 62 23.96 -11.81 13.14
C TYR A 62 24.49 -11.54 11.74
N ALA A 63 25.75 -11.86 11.45
CA ALA A 63 26.32 -11.75 10.11
C ALA A 63 25.64 -12.71 9.12
N GLN A 64 25.32 -13.94 9.54
CA GLN A 64 24.55 -14.88 8.72
C GLN A 64 23.15 -14.36 8.41
N LEU A 65 22.45 -13.76 9.38
CA LEU A 65 21.13 -13.20 9.15
C LEU A 65 21.17 -12.00 8.20
N PHE A 66 22.20 -11.16 8.31
CA PHE A 66 22.44 -10.08 7.36
C PHE A 66 22.65 -10.61 5.94
N LEU A 67 23.55 -11.60 5.76
CA LEU A 67 23.79 -12.20 4.45
C LEU A 67 22.58 -12.97 3.92
N ALA A 68 21.77 -13.58 4.80
CA ALA A 68 20.52 -14.22 4.41
C ALA A 68 19.54 -13.19 3.80
N GLY A 69 19.48 -11.97 4.36
CA GLY A 69 18.71 -10.88 3.78
C GLY A 69 19.18 -10.51 2.37
N VAL A 70 20.50 -10.41 2.16
CA VAL A 70 21.10 -10.15 0.85
C VAL A 70 20.77 -11.27 -0.15
N PHE A 71 20.93 -12.52 0.29
CA PHE A 71 20.67 -13.70 -0.53
C PHE A 71 19.20 -13.80 -0.98
N VAL A 72 18.26 -13.51 -0.08
CA VAL A 72 16.82 -13.52 -0.41
C VAL A 72 16.49 -12.53 -1.51
N VAL A 73 17.03 -11.30 -1.47
CA VAL A 73 16.81 -10.32 -2.54
C VAL A 73 17.34 -10.83 -3.88
N GLN A 74 18.55 -11.38 -3.89
CA GLN A 74 19.18 -11.88 -5.13
C GLN A 74 18.46 -13.09 -5.73
N LEU A 75 17.85 -13.95 -4.90
CA LEU A 75 17.03 -15.05 -5.40
C LEU A 75 15.76 -14.56 -6.13
N HIS A 76 15.27 -13.37 -5.81
CA HIS A 76 14.03 -12.81 -6.36
C HIS A 76 14.29 -11.75 -7.44
N GLN A 77 15.49 -11.19 -7.52
CA GLN A 77 15.88 -10.30 -8.61
C GLN A 77 15.84 -11.07 -9.93
N LYS A 78 14.94 -10.66 -10.83
CA LYS A 78 14.95 -11.14 -12.20
C LYS A 78 16.07 -10.42 -12.96
N PRO A 79 16.83 -11.12 -13.81
CA PRO A 79 17.78 -10.44 -14.67
C PRO A 79 17.03 -9.43 -15.54
N SER A 80 17.56 -8.20 -15.60
CA SER A 80 17.12 -7.10 -16.46
C SER A 80 17.15 -7.55 -17.92
N THR A 81 16.10 -8.24 -18.34
CA THR A 81 15.95 -8.74 -19.70
C THR A 81 15.24 -7.67 -20.49
N GLU A 82 15.74 -7.32 -21.68
CA GLU A 82 15.02 -6.42 -22.59
C GLU A 82 13.58 -6.91 -22.77
N GLN A 83 12.63 -6.00 -22.56
CA GLN A 83 11.22 -6.33 -22.63
C GLN A 83 10.85 -6.69 -24.07
N PRO A 84 10.33 -7.91 -24.34
CA PRO A 84 10.17 -8.37 -25.71
C PRO A 84 9.02 -7.62 -26.39
N ILE A 85 9.30 -6.96 -27.52
CA ILE A 85 8.25 -6.34 -28.33
C ILE A 85 7.26 -7.44 -28.77
N LEU A 86 6.05 -7.38 -28.21
CA LEU A 86 4.98 -8.34 -28.47
C LEU A 86 4.36 -8.05 -29.83
N GLY A 87 4.46 -9.00 -30.75
CA GLY A 87 3.86 -8.92 -32.08
C GLY A 87 2.36 -9.22 -32.09
N THR A 88 1.76 -9.20 -33.28
CA THR A 88 0.33 -9.46 -33.51
C THR A 88 0.13 -10.42 -34.68
N PRO A 89 -0.93 -11.24 -34.67
CA PRO A 89 -1.90 -11.44 -33.58
C PRO A 89 -1.28 -12.10 -32.34
N LEU A 90 -1.90 -11.92 -31.18
CA LEU A 90 -1.54 -12.58 -29.93
C LEU A 90 -2.71 -13.38 -29.37
N ILE A 91 -2.40 -14.51 -28.76
CA ILE A 91 -3.33 -15.37 -28.04
C ILE A 91 -3.04 -15.17 -26.55
N ALA A 92 -4.05 -14.73 -25.82
CA ALA A 92 -3.94 -14.48 -24.40
C ALA A 92 -5.13 -15.05 -23.63
N LYS A 93 -4.89 -15.37 -22.37
CA LYS A 93 -5.88 -15.92 -21.46
C LYS A 93 -6.17 -14.96 -20.33
N THR A 94 -7.44 -14.79 -19.99
CA THR A 94 -7.88 -13.96 -18.86
C THR A 94 -7.55 -14.64 -17.53
N LEU A 95 -7.04 -13.87 -16.57
CA LEU A 95 -6.66 -14.38 -15.23
C LEU A 95 -7.70 -14.06 -14.16
N GLN A 96 -8.62 -13.13 -14.44
CA GLN A 96 -9.59 -12.62 -13.47
C GLN A 96 -10.93 -12.30 -14.13
N PHE A 97 -11.96 -12.09 -13.32
CA PHE A 97 -13.22 -11.49 -13.77
C PHE A 97 -12.99 -10.02 -14.11
N ASP A 98 -13.84 -9.48 -14.99
CA ASP A 98 -13.82 -8.05 -15.30
C ASP A 98 -14.06 -7.18 -14.08
N ILE A 99 -13.25 -6.13 -14.01
CA ILE A 99 -13.40 -5.06 -13.03
C ILE A 99 -13.99 -3.86 -13.76
N GLU A 100 -15.18 -3.44 -13.34
CA GLU A 100 -15.86 -2.28 -13.89
C GLU A 100 -15.08 -0.99 -13.61
N LYS A 101 -14.88 -0.17 -14.65
CA LYS A 101 -14.32 1.18 -14.60
C LYS A 101 -15.31 2.17 -15.22
N PRO A 102 -15.21 3.48 -14.93
CA PRO A 102 -16.22 4.46 -15.37
C PRO A 102 -16.49 4.50 -16.88
N ARG A 103 -15.55 4.07 -17.72
CA ARG A 103 -15.66 4.11 -19.20
C ARG A 103 -15.21 2.81 -19.89
N SER A 104 -14.90 1.76 -19.13
CA SER A 104 -14.32 0.52 -19.66
C SER A 104 -14.42 -0.61 -18.63
N GLN A 105 -14.10 -1.82 -19.06
CA GLN A 105 -13.83 -2.96 -18.21
C GLN A 105 -12.33 -3.26 -18.22
N GLN A 106 -11.80 -3.61 -17.06
CA GLN A 106 -10.39 -3.95 -16.87
C GLN A 106 -10.23 -5.44 -16.61
N ASN A 107 -9.39 -6.11 -17.39
CA ASN A 107 -8.98 -7.49 -17.17
C ASN A 107 -7.45 -7.64 -17.18
N LEU A 108 -6.95 -8.74 -16.62
CA LEU A 108 -5.55 -9.10 -16.64
C LEU A 108 -5.38 -10.32 -17.54
N LEU A 109 -4.57 -10.18 -18.59
CA LEU A 109 -4.29 -11.25 -19.53
C LEU A 109 -2.89 -11.83 -19.31
N GLN A 110 -2.75 -13.13 -19.49
CA GLN A 110 -1.46 -13.79 -19.69
C GLN A 110 -1.32 -14.19 -21.15
N VAL A 111 -0.28 -13.69 -21.81
CA VAL A 111 0.02 -14.07 -23.19
C VAL A 111 0.46 -15.54 -23.19
N TYR A 112 -0.08 -16.35 -24.10
CA TYR A 112 0.43 -17.69 -24.39
C TYR A 112 1.41 -17.66 -25.55
N ALA A 113 1.02 -17.02 -26.65
CA ALA A 113 1.84 -16.89 -27.83
C ALA A 113 1.48 -15.62 -28.60
N TYR A 114 2.45 -15.06 -29.31
CA TYR A 114 2.26 -13.95 -30.24
C TYR A 114 2.96 -14.26 -31.57
N GLN A 115 2.48 -13.66 -32.65
CA GLN A 115 3.11 -13.82 -33.97
C GLN A 115 4.10 -12.69 -34.24
N ARG A 116 5.32 -13.05 -34.65
CA ARG A 116 6.36 -12.12 -35.14
C ARG A 116 7.08 -12.77 -36.31
N ASP A 117 7.25 -12.04 -37.41
CA ASP A 117 7.88 -12.53 -38.64
C ASP A 117 7.28 -13.85 -39.15
N GLY A 118 5.95 -13.99 -39.04
CA GLY A 118 5.20 -15.19 -39.43
C GLY A 118 5.31 -16.38 -38.47
N LYS A 119 6.17 -16.33 -37.44
CA LYS A 119 6.36 -17.42 -36.46
C LYS A 119 5.64 -17.12 -35.15
N TRP A 120 5.09 -18.17 -34.53
CA TRP A 120 4.54 -18.10 -33.18
C TRP A 120 5.66 -18.18 -32.15
N ILE A 121 5.71 -17.20 -31.25
CA ILE A 121 6.66 -17.13 -30.14
C ILE A 121 5.87 -17.26 -28.84
N ASN A 122 6.25 -18.23 -28.02
CA ASN A 122 5.65 -18.40 -26.71
C ASN A 122 6.09 -17.29 -25.76
N SER A 123 5.15 -16.78 -24.98
CA SER A 123 5.39 -15.77 -23.96
C SER A 123 4.64 -16.13 -22.68
N LYS A 124 4.99 -15.50 -21.57
CA LYS A 124 4.23 -15.54 -20.31
C LYS A 124 4.02 -14.13 -19.76
N GLU A 125 4.26 -13.12 -20.58
CA GLU A 125 4.06 -11.72 -20.21
C GLU A 125 2.60 -11.46 -19.84
N LYS A 126 2.40 -10.56 -18.87
CA LYS A 126 1.07 -10.11 -18.47
C LYS A 126 0.74 -8.79 -19.15
N ILE A 127 -0.49 -8.68 -19.64
CA ILE A 127 -1.04 -7.47 -20.26
C ILE A 127 -2.23 -7.00 -19.43
N LEU A 128 -2.25 -5.72 -19.08
CA LEU A 128 -3.43 -5.07 -18.50
C LEU A 128 -4.35 -4.61 -19.63
N LEU A 129 -5.48 -5.28 -19.80
CA LEU A 129 -6.47 -4.99 -20.83
C LEU A 129 -7.52 -4.01 -20.30
N TYR A 130 -7.81 -2.98 -21.09
CA TYR A 130 -9.00 -2.14 -20.97
C TYR A 130 -9.86 -2.32 -22.22
N HIS A 131 -11.09 -2.78 -22.07
CA HIS A 131 -12.01 -2.96 -23.20
C HIS A 131 -13.37 -2.31 -22.98
N GLN A 132 -14.10 -2.09 -24.07
CA GLN A 132 -15.47 -1.56 -24.07
C GLN A 132 -16.47 -2.54 -24.70
N ASP A 133 -16.07 -3.80 -24.86
CA ASP A 133 -16.95 -4.88 -25.32
C ASP A 133 -18.13 -5.12 -24.36
N SER A 134 -19.26 -5.55 -24.93
CA SER A 134 -20.44 -5.96 -24.16
C SER A 134 -20.31 -7.34 -23.52
N ILE A 135 -19.28 -8.11 -23.92
CA ILE A 135 -19.01 -9.45 -23.39
C ILE A 135 -18.21 -9.29 -22.10
N SER A 136 -18.74 -9.85 -21.01
CA SER A 136 -17.98 -9.93 -19.77
C SER A 136 -17.03 -11.13 -19.82
N LEU A 137 -15.75 -10.85 -19.63
CA LEU A 137 -14.68 -11.81 -19.56
C LEU A 137 -14.64 -12.45 -18.17
N ILE A 138 -14.57 -13.78 -18.17
CA ILE A 138 -14.37 -14.59 -16.98
C ILE A 138 -12.93 -15.12 -16.95
N PRO A 139 -12.40 -15.56 -15.79
CA PRO A 139 -11.10 -16.22 -15.75
C PRO A 139 -11.07 -17.43 -16.70
N GLU A 140 -9.90 -17.68 -17.28
CA GLU A 140 -9.61 -18.81 -18.16
C GLU A 140 -10.18 -18.74 -19.58
N SER A 141 -10.85 -17.64 -19.96
CA SER A 141 -11.26 -17.36 -21.34
C SER A 141 -10.05 -17.09 -22.23
N ILE A 142 -10.10 -17.58 -23.48
CA ILE A 142 -9.02 -17.43 -24.48
C ILE A 142 -9.42 -16.40 -25.52
N LEU A 143 -8.56 -15.40 -25.72
CA LEU A 143 -8.77 -14.26 -26.62
C LEU A 143 -7.74 -14.27 -27.76
N LEU A 144 -8.21 -13.98 -28.97
CA LEU A 144 -7.36 -13.60 -30.11
C LEU A 144 -7.38 -12.08 -30.26
N ILE A 145 -6.21 -11.46 -30.12
CA ILE A 145 -6.06 -10.01 -30.12
C ILE A 145 -5.18 -9.61 -31.31
N ASN A 146 -5.71 -8.75 -32.18
CA ASN A 146 -5.04 -8.28 -33.39
C ASN A 146 -4.41 -6.89 -33.24
N LYS A 147 -4.20 -6.43 -31.99
CA LYS A 147 -3.63 -5.13 -31.67
C LYS A 147 -2.41 -5.31 -30.76
N ALA A 148 -1.32 -4.66 -31.10
CA ALA A 148 -0.08 -4.75 -30.33
C ALA A 148 -0.28 -4.02 -29.00
N PRO A 149 0.15 -4.61 -27.88
CA PRO A 149 0.12 -3.92 -26.60
C PRO A 149 1.25 -2.89 -26.52
N GLU A 150 1.03 -1.85 -25.73
CA GLU A 150 1.98 -0.77 -25.51
C GLU A 150 2.73 -0.98 -24.19
N LEU A 151 3.99 -0.56 -24.14
CA LEU A 151 4.77 -0.54 -22.91
C LEU A 151 4.21 0.49 -21.94
N VAL A 152 4.16 0.13 -20.66
CA VAL A 152 3.75 1.08 -19.62
C VAL A 152 4.76 2.22 -19.54
N GLN A 153 4.28 3.45 -19.71
CA GLN A 153 5.12 4.66 -19.64
C GLN A 153 5.41 5.04 -18.19
N GLY A 154 6.61 5.58 -17.96
CA GLY A 154 7.00 6.15 -16.67
C GLY A 154 6.32 7.51 -16.40
N PRO A 155 6.48 8.05 -15.18
CA PRO A 155 5.94 9.36 -14.82
C PRO A 155 6.59 10.47 -15.66
N LYS A 156 5.78 11.42 -16.13
CA LYS A 156 6.26 12.57 -16.93
C LYS A 156 6.62 13.77 -16.07
N ASN A 157 6.17 13.77 -14.83
CA ASN A 157 6.30 14.88 -13.91
C ASN A 157 7.01 14.46 -12.61
N PRO A 158 7.75 15.38 -11.96
CA PRO A 158 8.42 15.10 -10.70
C PRO A 158 7.40 14.76 -9.61
N GLY A 159 7.70 13.73 -8.83
CA GLY A 159 6.83 13.28 -7.73
C GLY A 159 5.52 12.62 -8.14
N GLU A 160 5.20 12.54 -9.44
CA GLU A 160 4.04 11.80 -9.94
C GLU A 160 4.16 10.31 -9.58
N PHE A 161 3.02 9.64 -9.36
CA PHE A 161 3.03 8.22 -9.03
C PHE A 161 3.64 7.40 -10.17
N ASP A 162 4.70 6.67 -9.87
CA ASP A 162 5.36 5.80 -10.85
C ASP A 162 4.51 4.54 -11.13
N TYR A 163 3.55 4.69 -12.05
CA TYR A 163 2.66 3.62 -12.45
C TYR A 163 3.39 2.46 -13.15
N LYS A 164 4.48 2.77 -13.87
CA LYS A 164 5.36 1.78 -14.51
C LYS A 164 6.01 0.89 -13.47
N ALA A 165 6.70 1.47 -12.48
CA ALA A 165 7.32 0.71 -11.42
C ALA A 165 6.28 -0.09 -10.61
N PHE A 166 5.10 0.50 -10.34
CA PHE A 166 4.02 -0.21 -9.65
C PHE A 166 3.51 -1.46 -10.41
N LEU A 167 3.33 -1.35 -11.73
CA LEU A 167 2.89 -2.48 -12.54
C LEU A 167 4.00 -3.52 -12.77
N GLN A 168 5.25 -3.09 -12.91
CA GLN A 168 6.41 -3.98 -13.03
C GLN A 168 6.56 -4.91 -11.82
N LYS A 169 6.29 -4.42 -10.60
CA LYS A 169 6.24 -5.27 -9.38
C LYS A 169 5.19 -6.37 -9.45
N LYS A 170 4.12 -6.17 -10.24
CA LYS A 170 3.09 -7.17 -10.50
C LYS A 170 3.40 -8.04 -11.73
N GLU A 171 4.59 -7.87 -12.30
CA GLU A 171 5.05 -8.48 -13.55
C GLU A 171 4.20 -8.06 -14.76
N ILE A 172 3.64 -6.85 -14.72
CA ILE A 172 2.83 -6.29 -15.79
C ILE A 172 3.64 -5.19 -16.46
N ASN A 173 4.09 -5.46 -17.68
CA ASN A 173 4.92 -4.53 -18.46
C ASN A 173 4.13 -3.83 -19.58
N TYR A 174 2.92 -4.33 -19.87
CA TYR A 174 2.16 -3.99 -21.05
C TYR A 174 0.73 -3.58 -20.69
N THR A 175 0.23 -2.57 -21.40
CA THR A 175 -1.18 -2.15 -21.38
C THR A 175 -1.77 -2.23 -22.78
N LEU A 176 -3.04 -2.58 -22.87
CA LEU A 176 -3.77 -2.63 -24.13
C LEU A 176 -5.16 -2.02 -23.95
N PHE A 177 -5.48 -1.01 -24.76
CA PHE A 177 -6.85 -0.51 -24.89
C PHE A 177 -7.50 -1.05 -26.16
N HIS A 178 -8.68 -1.66 -26.03
CA HIS A 178 -9.46 -2.23 -27.12
C HIS A 178 -10.90 -1.66 -27.14
N PRO A 179 -11.28 -0.85 -28.14
CA PRO A 179 -12.58 -0.16 -28.14
C PRO A 179 -13.78 -1.09 -28.39
N GLY A 180 -13.55 -2.33 -28.84
CA GLY A 180 -14.59 -3.34 -29.07
C GLY A 180 -14.23 -4.31 -30.19
N GLY A 181 -14.90 -5.46 -30.25
CA GLY A 181 -14.65 -6.53 -31.22
C GLY A 181 -13.63 -7.57 -30.76
N LEU A 182 -13.46 -7.79 -29.45
CA LEU A 182 -12.59 -8.87 -28.95
C LEU A 182 -13.08 -10.23 -29.47
N LYS A 183 -12.16 -10.99 -30.09
CA LYS A 183 -12.46 -12.33 -30.59
C LYS A 183 -12.22 -13.35 -29.49
N LEU A 184 -13.30 -13.83 -28.90
CA LEU A 184 -13.30 -14.95 -27.97
C LEU A 184 -13.11 -16.27 -28.76
N ILE A 185 -12.01 -16.98 -28.50
CA ILE A 185 -11.73 -18.29 -29.11
C ILE A 185 -12.43 -19.39 -28.32
N ASP A 186 -12.38 -19.28 -26.98
CA ASP A 186 -12.98 -20.23 -26.05
C ASP A 186 -13.41 -19.47 -24.80
N ASP A 187 -14.67 -19.64 -24.40
CA ASP A 187 -15.25 -19.06 -23.19
C ASP A 187 -15.06 -19.96 -21.96
N ASN A 188 -14.58 -21.20 -22.17
CA ASN A 188 -14.24 -22.19 -21.15
C ASN A 188 -15.37 -22.44 -20.14
N HIS A 189 -16.63 -22.25 -20.54
CA HIS A 189 -17.79 -22.29 -19.63
C HIS A 189 -18.02 -23.68 -18.96
N LEU A 190 -17.42 -24.77 -19.45
CA LEU A 190 -17.91 -26.14 -19.15
C LEU A 190 -16.87 -27.27 -18.95
N THR A 191 -15.55 -27.05 -19.07
CA THR A 191 -14.60 -28.19 -19.22
C THR A 191 -13.46 -28.31 -18.19
N SER A 192 -13.26 -27.35 -17.29
CA SER A 192 -12.27 -27.54 -16.22
C SER A 192 -12.96 -27.94 -14.91
N ASN A 193 -12.36 -28.88 -14.15
CA ASN A 193 -12.76 -29.29 -12.79
C ASN A 193 -12.62 -28.13 -11.75
N THR A 194 -12.82 -26.89 -12.18
CA THR A 194 -12.60 -25.63 -11.47
C THR A 194 -13.78 -25.15 -10.64
N TRP A 195 -14.84 -25.95 -10.49
CA TRP A 195 -15.86 -25.68 -9.47
C TRP A 195 -15.27 -25.68 -8.04
N LEU A 196 -14.09 -26.31 -7.85
CA LEU A 196 -13.29 -26.25 -6.63
C LEU A 196 -12.36 -25.02 -6.56
N SER A 197 -12.30 -24.20 -7.61
CA SER A 197 -11.42 -23.04 -7.60
C SER A 197 -12.01 -21.93 -6.71
N PRO A 198 -11.18 -21.28 -5.87
CA PRO A 198 -11.63 -20.23 -4.95
C PRO A 198 -12.36 -19.08 -5.64
N ILE A 199 -12.06 -18.83 -6.92
CA ILE A 199 -12.65 -17.72 -7.67
C ILE A 199 -14.15 -17.92 -7.91
N HIS A 200 -14.57 -19.17 -8.19
CA HIS A 200 -16.00 -19.49 -8.37
C HIS A 200 -16.77 -19.45 -7.05
N TRP A 201 -16.15 -19.91 -5.96
CA TRP A 201 -16.76 -19.83 -4.63
C TRP A 201 -16.98 -18.37 -4.23
N ARG A 202 -15.95 -17.54 -4.43
CA ARG A 202 -16.01 -16.10 -4.17
C ARG A 202 -17.07 -15.41 -5.03
N GLN A 203 -17.21 -15.79 -6.30
CA GLN A 203 -18.25 -15.25 -7.19
C GLN A 203 -19.66 -15.71 -6.77
N GLY A 204 -19.83 -16.97 -6.38
CA GLY A 204 -21.11 -17.48 -5.86
C GLY A 204 -21.54 -16.73 -4.59
N LEU A 205 -20.62 -16.48 -3.66
CA LEU A 205 -20.88 -15.65 -2.48
C LEU A 205 -21.15 -14.18 -2.82
N ALA A 206 -20.47 -13.62 -3.83
CA ALA A 206 -20.74 -12.26 -4.29
C ALA A 206 -22.15 -12.12 -4.91
N ASN A 207 -22.61 -13.14 -5.65
CA ASN A 207 -23.96 -13.21 -6.19
C ASN A 207 -25.01 -13.40 -5.09
N LEU A 208 -24.71 -14.20 -4.05
CA LEU A 208 -25.55 -14.33 -2.86
C LEU A 208 -25.74 -12.97 -2.16
N ILE A 209 -24.67 -12.21 -1.94
CA ILE A 209 -24.75 -10.84 -1.38
C ILE A 209 -25.66 -9.97 -2.25
N GLN A 210 -25.45 -9.98 -3.57
CA GLN A 210 -26.21 -9.16 -4.51
C GLN A 210 -27.70 -9.51 -4.57
N SER A 211 -28.03 -10.78 -4.39
CA SER A 211 -29.44 -11.24 -4.40
C SER A 211 -30.19 -10.97 -3.08
N LYS A 212 -29.47 -10.77 -1.96
CA LYS A 212 -30.07 -10.69 -0.62
C LYS A 212 -29.99 -9.31 0.03
N LEU A 213 -29.03 -8.47 -0.37
CA LEU A 213 -28.96 -7.07 0.07
C LEU A 213 -29.69 -6.20 -0.94
N ALA A 214 -30.62 -5.37 -0.49
CA ALA A 214 -31.42 -4.51 -1.36
C ALA A 214 -30.65 -3.28 -1.85
N ASP A 215 -29.78 -2.72 -1.01
CA ASP A 215 -29.07 -1.46 -1.30
C ASP A 215 -27.78 -1.69 -2.12
N PRO A 216 -27.59 -1.05 -3.28
CA PRO A 216 -26.41 -1.24 -4.12
C PRO A 216 -25.09 -0.80 -3.48
N GLN A 217 -25.09 0.24 -2.65
CA GLN A 217 -23.88 0.69 -1.95
C GLN A 217 -23.53 -0.29 -0.83
N ALA A 218 -24.54 -0.75 -0.08
CA ALA A 218 -24.37 -1.80 0.93
C ALA A 218 -23.82 -3.10 0.31
N GLN A 219 -24.28 -3.49 -0.88
CA GLN A 219 -23.72 -4.63 -1.61
C GLN A 219 -22.23 -4.46 -1.91
N LYS A 220 -21.81 -3.29 -2.41
CA LYS A 220 -20.39 -3.00 -2.71
C LYS A 220 -19.53 -3.02 -1.45
N VAL A 221 -19.99 -2.41 -0.36
CA VAL A 221 -19.31 -2.43 0.94
C VAL A 221 -19.24 -3.84 1.52
N ALA A 222 -20.32 -4.62 1.43
CA ALA A 222 -20.35 -6.01 1.87
C ALA A 222 -19.38 -6.91 1.09
N LYS A 223 -19.31 -6.77 -0.24
CA LYS A 223 -18.34 -7.47 -1.09
C LYS A 223 -16.90 -7.10 -0.70
N ALA A 224 -16.64 -5.84 -0.37
CA ALA A 224 -15.33 -5.41 0.09
C ALA A 224 -14.96 -5.97 1.48
N LEU A 225 -15.87 -5.86 2.45
CA LEU A 225 -15.62 -6.21 3.86
C LEU A 225 -15.63 -7.72 4.12
N LEU A 226 -16.54 -8.46 3.48
CA LEU A 226 -16.70 -9.91 3.68
C LEU A 226 -15.84 -10.74 2.73
N LEU A 227 -15.70 -10.30 1.47
CA LEU A 227 -15.03 -11.06 0.40
C LEU A 227 -13.72 -10.40 -0.09
N GLY A 228 -13.32 -9.23 0.42
CA GLY A 228 -12.12 -8.52 -0.02
C GLY A 228 -12.19 -7.93 -1.42
N GLN A 229 -13.37 -7.85 -2.04
CA GLN A 229 -13.56 -7.29 -3.37
C GLN A 229 -13.72 -5.77 -3.30
N LYS A 230 -12.60 -5.05 -3.14
CA LYS A 230 -12.61 -3.58 -3.04
C LYS A 230 -12.63 -2.88 -4.39
N ASP A 231 -12.28 -3.55 -5.48
CA ASP A 231 -12.02 -2.91 -6.78
C ASP A 231 -13.25 -2.27 -7.42
N SER A 232 -14.45 -2.77 -7.09
CA SER A 232 -15.76 -2.25 -7.52
C SER A 232 -16.34 -1.16 -6.61
N LEU A 233 -15.65 -0.78 -5.52
CA LEU A 233 -16.08 0.33 -4.65
C LEU A 233 -15.96 1.68 -5.36
N ASP A 234 -17.01 2.48 -5.26
CA ASP A 234 -17.06 3.83 -5.81
C ASP A 234 -16.01 4.74 -5.14
N LYS A 235 -15.43 5.66 -5.92
CA LYS A 235 -14.43 6.62 -5.41
C LYS A 235 -14.95 7.42 -4.21
N ASN A 236 -16.22 7.81 -4.25
CA ASN A 236 -16.86 8.59 -3.18
C ASN A 236 -16.95 7.82 -1.87
N ILE A 237 -17.35 6.54 -1.90
CA ILE A 237 -17.41 5.70 -0.69
C ILE A 237 -16.00 5.53 -0.12
N ARG A 238 -14.98 5.28 -0.95
CA ARG A 238 -13.60 5.19 -0.48
C ARG A 238 -13.14 6.49 0.18
N ALA A 239 -13.48 7.65 -0.39
CA ALA A 239 -13.17 8.95 0.18
C ALA A 239 -13.84 9.17 1.53
N GLU A 240 -15.12 8.79 1.68
CA GLU A 240 -15.85 8.92 2.95
C GLU A 240 -15.22 8.10 4.08
N PHE A 241 -14.80 6.85 3.81
CA PHE A 241 -14.07 6.04 4.79
C PHE A 241 -12.66 6.58 5.08
N ALA A 242 -11.97 7.14 4.08
CA ALA A 242 -10.65 7.75 4.26
C ALA A 242 -10.73 9.01 5.12
N ASP A 243 -11.68 9.89 4.84
CA ASP A 243 -11.88 11.16 5.53
C ASP A 243 -12.34 10.94 6.99
N ALA A 244 -13.19 9.93 7.23
CA ALA A 244 -13.55 9.50 8.59
C ALA A 244 -12.43 8.77 9.34
N GLY A 245 -11.33 8.41 8.66
CA GLY A 245 -10.19 7.70 9.26
C GLY A 245 -10.40 6.22 9.53
N VAL A 246 -11.38 5.61 8.85
CA VAL A 246 -11.76 4.19 8.98
C VAL A 246 -11.50 3.37 7.70
N MET A 247 -10.69 3.87 6.77
CA MET A 247 -10.32 3.18 5.51
C MET A 247 -9.77 1.76 5.73
N HIS A 248 -9.14 1.50 6.87
CA HIS A 248 -8.63 0.18 7.24
C HIS A 248 -9.73 -0.87 7.50
N VAL A 249 -10.99 -0.45 7.63
CA VAL A 249 -12.16 -1.33 7.80
C VAL A 249 -12.60 -1.92 6.46
N LEU A 250 -12.67 -1.11 5.38
CA LEU A 250 -13.04 -1.60 4.04
C LEU A 250 -12.03 -2.59 3.45
N ALA A 251 -10.77 -2.48 3.85
CA ALA A 251 -9.77 -3.49 3.52
C ALA A 251 -9.89 -4.62 4.53
N VAL A 252 -10.25 -5.84 4.08
CA VAL A 252 -10.26 -7.01 4.97
C VAL A 252 -8.93 -7.09 5.72
N SER A 253 -9.01 -6.94 7.03
CA SER A 253 -7.86 -6.66 7.89
C SER A 253 -7.67 -7.73 8.95
N GLY A 254 -6.60 -7.61 9.74
CA GLY A 254 -6.37 -8.51 10.87
C GLY A 254 -7.46 -8.46 11.93
N LEU A 255 -8.23 -7.35 12.01
CA LEU A 255 -9.44 -7.28 12.84
C LEU A 255 -10.48 -8.31 12.40
N HIS A 256 -10.74 -8.44 11.10
CA HIS A 256 -11.72 -9.38 10.55
C HIS A 256 -11.34 -10.83 10.87
N VAL A 257 -10.05 -11.16 10.69
CA VAL A 257 -9.51 -12.48 11.07
C VAL A 257 -9.57 -12.69 12.58
N GLY A 258 -9.26 -11.67 13.39
CA GLY A 258 -9.36 -11.73 14.84
C GLY A 258 -10.80 -11.96 15.33
N ILE A 259 -11.79 -11.34 14.68
CA ILE A 259 -13.21 -11.55 14.96
C ILE A 259 -13.59 -12.98 14.60
N LEU A 260 -13.22 -13.45 13.41
CA LEU A 260 -13.44 -14.84 12.98
C LEU A 260 -12.92 -15.81 14.04
N VAL A 261 -11.64 -15.67 14.44
CA VAL A 261 -11.02 -16.52 15.47
C VAL A 261 -11.76 -16.42 16.80
N SER A 262 -12.17 -15.22 17.23
CA SER A 262 -12.88 -15.02 18.49
C SER A 262 -14.24 -15.74 18.53
N VAL A 263 -14.99 -15.73 17.42
CA VAL A 263 -16.28 -16.42 17.30
C VAL A 263 -16.08 -17.93 17.46
N PHE A 264 -15.11 -18.51 16.74
CA PHE A 264 -14.84 -19.94 16.87
C PHE A 264 -14.38 -20.30 18.28
N LEU A 265 -13.46 -19.53 18.87
CA LEU A 265 -12.95 -19.77 20.23
C LEU A 265 -14.07 -19.69 21.28
N PHE A 266 -15.02 -18.75 21.09
CA PHE A 266 -16.17 -18.60 21.99
C PHE A 266 -17.10 -19.81 21.94
N LEU A 267 -17.41 -20.35 20.75
CA LEU A 267 -18.28 -21.52 20.59
C LEU A 267 -17.74 -22.76 21.32
N VAL A 268 -16.41 -22.87 21.48
CA VAL A 268 -15.77 -24.04 22.10
C VAL A 268 -15.44 -23.87 23.59
N LYS A 269 -15.43 -22.63 24.08
CA LYS A 269 -15.27 -22.28 25.51
C LYS A 269 -16.13 -23.13 26.47
N PRO A 270 -17.44 -23.41 26.22
CA PRO A 270 -18.25 -24.21 27.14
C PRO A 270 -17.82 -25.68 27.25
N PHE A 271 -17.19 -26.24 26.20
CA PHE A 271 -16.81 -27.67 26.15
C PHE A 271 -15.52 -27.99 26.92
N LYS A 272 -14.84 -26.96 27.47
CA LYS A 272 -13.61 -27.08 28.29
C LYS A 272 -12.60 -28.11 27.74
N LEU A 273 -12.35 -28.06 26.42
CA LEU A 273 -11.45 -29.02 25.75
C LEU A 273 -10.04 -28.98 26.34
N LYS A 274 -9.44 -30.15 26.54
CA LYS A 274 -8.07 -30.32 27.06
C LYS A 274 -7.29 -31.34 26.23
N GLY A 275 -5.95 -31.26 26.30
CA GLY A 275 -5.04 -32.22 25.67
C GLY A 275 -5.20 -32.31 24.15
N TRP A 276 -5.30 -33.52 23.61
CA TRP A 276 -5.44 -33.77 22.17
C TRP A 276 -6.67 -33.09 21.54
N LYS A 277 -7.81 -33.06 22.24
CA LYS A 277 -9.04 -32.42 21.73
C LYS A 277 -8.85 -30.92 21.48
N LEU A 278 -8.11 -30.24 22.37
CA LEU A 278 -7.77 -28.83 22.20
C LEU A 278 -6.84 -28.65 20.98
N LYS A 279 -5.85 -29.53 20.79
CA LYS A 279 -4.93 -29.48 19.64
C LYS A 279 -5.66 -29.65 18.31
N VAL A 280 -6.54 -30.64 18.20
CA VAL A 280 -7.36 -30.87 16.99
C VAL A 280 -8.23 -29.66 16.69
N TYR A 281 -8.85 -29.10 17.72
CA TYR A 281 -9.67 -27.89 17.59
C TYR A 281 -8.86 -26.67 17.12
N LEU A 282 -7.68 -26.45 17.70
CA LEU A 282 -6.76 -25.38 17.29
C LEU A 282 -6.31 -25.53 15.83
N ILE A 283 -6.05 -26.77 15.38
CA ILE A 283 -5.77 -27.05 13.97
C ILE A 283 -6.97 -26.71 13.08
N ALA A 284 -8.19 -27.06 13.50
CA ALA A 284 -9.41 -26.72 12.77
C ALA A 284 -9.59 -25.19 12.64
N VAL A 285 -9.30 -24.43 13.71
CA VAL A 285 -9.31 -22.96 13.67
C VAL A 285 -8.30 -22.43 12.64
N VAL A 286 -7.07 -22.96 12.61
CA VAL A 286 -6.07 -22.57 11.61
C VAL A 286 -6.57 -22.87 10.19
N ILE A 287 -7.16 -24.04 9.95
CA ILE A 287 -7.74 -24.39 8.64
C ILE A 287 -8.82 -23.37 8.24
N ILE A 288 -9.72 -23.03 9.14
CA ILE A 288 -10.80 -22.04 8.88
C ILE A 288 -10.23 -20.66 8.55
N ILE A 289 -9.19 -20.21 9.25
CA ILE A 289 -8.51 -18.95 8.96
C ILE A 289 -7.95 -18.95 7.53
N TRP A 290 -7.29 -20.03 7.10
CA TRP A 290 -6.74 -20.13 5.76
C TRP A 290 -7.80 -20.31 4.67
N LEU A 291 -8.93 -20.96 4.98
CA LEU A 291 -10.11 -20.99 4.11
C LEU A 291 -10.69 -19.58 3.92
N TYR A 292 -10.77 -18.79 4.99
CA TYR A 292 -11.20 -17.38 4.88
C TYR A 292 -10.19 -16.54 4.09
N ALA A 293 -8.88 -16.76 4.28
CA ALA A 293 -7.84 -16.14 3.46
C ALA A 293 -8.02 -16.46 1.98
N MET A 294 -8.34 -17.71 1.66
CA MET A 294 -8.62 -18.16 0.29
C MET A 294 -9.88 -17.49 -0.30
N ILE A 295 -11.00 -17.43 0.45
CA ILE A 295 -12.24 -16.77 0.02
C ILE A 295 -12.03 -15.28 -0.24
N THR A 296 -11.20 -14.63 0.57
CA THR A 296 -10.88 -13.20 0.41
C THR A 296 -9.82 -12.93 -0.68
N GLY A 297 -9.41 -13.96 -1.44
CA GLY A 297 -8.44 -13.86 -2.52
C GLY A 297 -7.00 -13.65 -2.04
N PHE A 298 -6.65 -14.21 -0.88
CA PHE A 298 -5.36 -14.05 -0.22
C PHE A 298 -4.93 -12.59 -0.06
N SER A 299 -5.87 -11.71 0.30
CA SER A 299 -5.55 -10.29 0.49
C SER A 299 -4.38 -10.13 1.48
N PRO A 300 -3.38 -9.27 1.19
CA PRO A 300 -2.12 -9.23 1.95
C PRO A 300 -2.32 -9.05 3.47
N SER A 301 -3.30 -8.23 3.86
CA SER A 301 -3.66 -7.99 5.26
C SER A 301 -4.20 -9.24 5.97
N VAL A 302 -5.00 -10.05 5.28
CA VAL A 302 -5.52 -11.32 5.82
C VAL A 302 -4.39 -12.33 5.94
N VAL A 303 -3.53 -12.47 4.93
CA VAL A 303 -2.39 -13.40 4.97
C VAL A 303 -1.48 -13.10 6.17
N ARG A 304 -1.14 -11.82 6.39
CA ARG A 304 -0.34 -11.42 7.57
C ARG A 304 -1.00 -11.84 8.88
N ALA A 305 -2.29 -11.56 9.03
CA ALA A 305 -3.03 -11.95 10.24
C ALA A 305 -3.11 -13.47 10.39
N SER A 306 -3.35 -14.20 9.31
CA SER A 306 -3.39 -15.67 9.28
C SER A 306 -2.06 -16.28 9.73
N VAL A 307 -0.94 -15.74 9.27
CA VAL A 307 0.40 -16.14 9.72
C VAL A 307 0.57 -15.85 11.22
N MET A 308 0.24 -14.65 11.69
CA MET A 308 0.34 -14.31 13.12
C MET A 308 -0.51 -15.23 14.00
N PHE A 309 -1.79 -15.47 13.65
CA PHE A 309 -2.67 -16.36 14.39
C PHE A 309 -2.23 -17.83 14.32
N THR A 310 -1.65 -18.27 13.20
CA THR A 310 -1.03 -19.61 13.09
C THR A 310 0.13 -19.74 14.09
N LEU A 311 1.02 -18.74 14.16
CA LEU A 311 2.14 -18.74 15.11
C LEU A 311 1.69 -18.70 16.57
N ILE A 312 0.66 -17.90 16.89
CA ILE A 312 0.05 -17.85 18.23
C ILE A 312 -0.50 -19.23 18.59
N THR A 313 -1.26 -19.84 17.68
CA THR A 313 -1.87 -21.17 17.87
C THR A 313 -0.81 -22.26 18.06
N LEU A 314 0.26 -22.26 17.26
CA LEU A 314 1.38 -23.19 17.41
C LEU A 314 2.09 -23.02 18.76
N GLY A 315 2.22 -21.78 19.23
CA GLY A 315 2.74 -21.49 20.58
C GLY A 315 1.85 -22.09 21.68
N GLN A 316 0.54 -21.90 21.57
CA GLN A 316 -0.45 -22.45 22.51
C GLN A 316 -0.46 -23.98 22.52
N MET A 317 -0.31 -24.64 21.35
CA MET A 317 -0.22 -26.11 21.26
C MET A 317 1.01 -26.71 21.97
N ARG A 318 2.04 -25.89 22.21
CA ARG A 318 3.25 -26.24 22.95
C ARG A 318 3.23 -25.75 24.40
N ASP A 319 2.06 -25.33 24.90
CA ASP A 319 1.86 -24.76 26.24
C ASP A 319 2.75 -23.52 26.52
N ARG A 320 3.12 -22.79 25.46
CA ARG A 320 3.88 -21.54 25.57
C ARG A 320 2.95 -20.35 25.30
N LYS A 321 3.16 -19.26 26.03
CA LYS A 321 2.56 -17.96 25.72
C LYS A 321 3.58 -17.16 24.91
N PRO A 322 3.55 -17.22 23.55
CA PRO A 322 4.53 -16.51 22.75
C PRO A 322 4.36 -15.00 22.98
N SER A 323 5.47 -14.29 23.11
CA SER A 323 5.45 -12.82 23.14
C SER A 323 4.94 -12.31 21.79
N ILE A 324 4.03 -11.33 21.82
CA ILE A 324 3.48 -10.70 20.62
C ILE A 324 4.61 -10.11 19.76
N PHE A 325 5.66 -9.55 20.36
CA PHE A 325 6.83 -9.04 19.63
C PHE A 325 7.58 -10.13 18.84
N ASN A 326 7.68 -11.35 19.40
CA ASN A 326 8.30 -12.47 18.69
C ASN A 326 7.40 -12.99 17.57
N VAL A 327 6.08 -13.04 17.77
CA VAL A 327 5.12 -13.39 16.72
C VAL A 327 5.20 -12.39 15.58
N LEU A 328 5.16 -11.09 15.89
CA LEU A 328 5.25 -9.99 14.94
C LEU A 328 6.58 -10.04 14.16
N ALA A 329 7.71 -10.18 14.85
CA ALA A 329 8.99 -10.21 14.17
C ALA A 329 9.18 -11.48 13.32
N PHE A 330 8.73 -12.64 13.79
CA PHE A 330 8.85 -13.88 13.04
C PHE A 330 7.91 -13.92 11.82
N SER A 331 6.69 -13.39 11.94
CA SER A 331 5.80 -13.26 10.79
C SER A 331 6.36 -12.29 9.76
N ALA A 332 7.00 -11.19 10.19
CA ALA A 332 7.68 -10.28 9.27
C ALA A 332 8.81 -11.00 8.51
N ILE A 333 9.70 -11.71 9.22
CA ILE A 333 10.78 -12.48 8.58
C ILE A 333 10.22 -13.49 7.56
N LEU A 334 9.16 -14.23 7.91
CA LEU A 334 8.55 -15.22 7.02
C LEU A 334 8.01 -14.56 5.74
N MET A 335 7.25 -13.48 5.87
CA MET A 335 6.66 -12.78 4.73
C MET A 335 7.75 -12.21 3.82
N ILE A 336 8.79 -11.61 4.40
CA ILE A 336 9.90 -10.99 3.67
C ILE A 336 10.78 -12.06 3.01
N ALA A 337 10.93 -13.24 3.61
CA ALA A 337 11.67 -14.34 3.02
C ALA A 337 10.96 -14.94 1.78
N ILE A 338 9.63 -14.85 1.72
CA ILE A 338 8.81 -15.28 0.57
C ILE A 338 8.82 -14.22 -0.53
N ASP A 339 8.74 -12.94 -0.15
CA ASP A 339 8.78 -11.83 -1.08
C ASP A 339 9.50 -10.64 -0.41
N PRO A 340 10.76 -10.35 -0.79
CA PRO A 340 11.52 -9.26 -0.18
C PRO A 340 10.94 -7.88 -0.50
N GLU A 341 10.17 -7.72 -1.57
CA GLU A 341 9.60 -6.42 -1.95
C GLU A 341 8.47 -5.99 -1.01
N VAL A 342 7.89 -6.92 -0.24
CA VAL A 342 6.78 -6.66 0.69
C VAL A 342 7.12 -5.56 1.71
N ILE A 343 8.40 -5.34 2.02
CA ILE A 343 8.82 -4.27 2.95
C ILE A 343 8.52 -2.87 2.42
N PHE A 344 8.42 -2.71 1.10
CA PHE A 344 8.13 -1.45 0.43
C PHE A 344 6.63 -1.24 0.23
N GLU A 345 5.80 -2.25 0.53
CA GLU A 345 4.36 -2.10 0.48
C GLU A 345 3.86 -1.28 1.66
N VAL A 346 3.17 -0.18 1.36
CA VAL A 346 2.54 0.71 2.34
C VAL A 346 1.63 -0.08 3.30
N GLY A 347 0.87 -1.05 2.78
CA GLY A 347 -0.03 -1.88 3.57
C GLY A 347 0.69 -2.78 4.58
N PHE A 348 1.85 -3.33 4.22
CA PHE A 348 2.70 -4.10 5.14
C PHE A 348 3.24 -3.20 6.25
N GLN A 349 3.85 -2.07 5.89
CA GLN A 349 4.44 -1.14 6.84
C GLN A 349 3.41 -0.62 7.85
N LEU A 350 2.26 -0.13 7.37
CA LEU A 350 1.18 0.37 8.24
C LEU A 350 0.66 -0.72 9.18
N SER A 351 0.48 -1.94 8.68
CA SER A 351 -0.04 -3.06 9.48
C SER A 351 0.91 -3.45 10.63
N TYR A 352 2.20 -3.60 10.34
CA TYR A 352 3.18 -3.98 11.35
C TYR A 352 3.45 -2.85 12.35
N VAL A 353 3.53 -1.60 11.87
CA VAL A 353 3.71 -0.42 12.74
C VAL A 353 2.48 -0.18 13.62
N ALA A 354 1.26 -0.38 13.10
CA ALA A 354 0.04 -0.27 13.91
C ALA A 354 0.03 -1.30 15.06
N VAL A 355 0.32 -2.58 14.77
CA VAL A 355 0.33 -3.62 15.81
C VAL A 355 1.45 -3.38 16.83
N ALA A 356 2.65 -2.99 16.38
CA ALA A 356 3.74 -2.61 17.27
C ALA A 356 3.35 -1.41 18.17
N GLY A 357 2.75 -0.39 17.57
CA GLY A 357 2.23 0.80 18.25
C GLY A 357 1.18 0.48 19.30
N ILE A 358 0.19 -0.34 18.97
CA ILE A 358 -0.84 -0.80 19.92
C ILE A 358 -0.17 -1.50 21.11
N VAL A 359 0.71 -2.48 20.86
CA VAL A 359 1.34 -3.25 21.94
C VAL A 359 2.24 -2.39 22.83
N LEU A 360 2.90 -1.37 22.27
CA LEU A 360 3.81 -0.49 23.01
C LEU A 360 3.11 0.67 23.72
N LEU A 361 2.17 1.34 23.05
CA LEU A 361 1.60 2.62 23.48
C LEU A 361 0.24 2.46 24.17
N GLN A 362 -0.59 1.49 23.77
CA GLN A 362 -1.93 1.29 24.37
C GLN A 362 -1.85 1.14 25.90
N PRO A 363 -0.94 0.34 26.49
CA PRO A 363 -0.88 0.19 27.95
C PRO A 363 -0.51 1.47 28.69
N MET A 364 0.14 2.43 28.02
CA MET A 364 0.46 3.74 28.58
C MET A 364 -0.74 4.68 28.51
N ILE A 365 -1.44 4.67 27.39
CA ILE A 365 -2.63 5.49 27.15
C ILE A 365 -3.75 5.07 28.09
N THR A 366 -3.98 3.77 28.27
CA THR A 366 -5.02 3.28 29.18
C THR A 366 -4.81 3.72 30.62
N ARG A 367 -3.57 4.01 31.05
CA ARG A 367 -3.26 4.53 32.39
C ARG A 367 -3.59 6.01 32.56
N TRP A 368 -3.84 6.77 31.49
CA TRP A 368 -4.23 8.19 31.60
C TRP A 368 -5.56 8.35 32.31
N TRP A 369 -6.46 7.38 32.18
CA TRP A 369 -7.77 7.39 32.81
C TRP A 369 -8.20 5.97 33.13
N LEU A 370 -8.61 5.73 34.38
CA LEU A 370 -9.12 4.45 34.86
C LEU A 370 -10.59 4.65 35.27
N PRO A 371 -11.55 4.57 34.31
CA PRO A 371 -12.95 4.79 34.61
C PRO A 371 -13.48 3.73 35.57
N SER A 372 -14.37 4.12 36.49
CA SER A 372 -14.98 3.18 37.44
C SER A 372 -16.09 2.31 36.82
N SER A 373 -16.69 2.75 35.71
CA SER A 373 -17.75 2.02 35.02
C SER A 373 -17.18 1.06 33.97
N PRO A 374 -17.54 -0.23 33.98
CA PRO A 374 -17.05 -1.21 33.00
C PRO A 374 -17.33 -0.83 31.54
N TRP A 375 -18.47 -0.18 31.28
CA TRP A 375 -18.84 0.27 29.94
C TRP A 375 -17.97 1.43 29.45
N ILE A 376 -17.67 2.37 30.34
CA ILE A 376 -16.80 3.51 30.05
C ILE A 376 -15.35 3.02 29.89
N GLU A 377 -14.93 2.06 30.72
CA GLU A 377 -13.63 1.40 30.59
C GLU A 377 -13.50 0.71 29.23
N TYR A 378 -14.52 -0.01 28.77
CA TYR A 378 -14.52 -0.63 27.45
C TYR A 378 -14.39 0.40 26.30
N LEU A 379 -15.18 1.48 26.34
CA LEU A 379 -15.07 2.57 25.36
C LEU A 379 -13.69 3.23 25.40
N TRP A 380 -13.12 3.42 26.59
CA TRP A 380 -11.78 3.96 26.76
C TRP A 380 -10.70 3.02 26.22
N GLN A 381 -10.84 1.70 26.40
CA GLN A 381 -9.93 0.73 25.81
C GLN A 381 -9.97 0.77 24.28
N LEU A 382 -11.16 0.88 23.67
CA LEU A 382 -11.29 1.06 22.22
C LEU A 382 -10.61 2.35 21.75
N ALA A 383 -10.89 3.47 22.43
CA ALA A 383 -10.25 4.76 22.15
C ALA A 383 -8.71 4.68 22.28
N ALA A 384 -8.21 4.03 23.32
CA ALA A 384 -6.78 3.85 23.56
C ALA A 384 -6.09 3.03 22.46
N VAL A 385 -6.76 1.99 21.93
CA VAL A 385 -6.26 1.23 20.77
C VAL A 385 -6.18 2.13 19.53
N SER A 386 -7.24 2.90 19.24
CA SER A 386 -7.26 3.81 18.09
C SER A 386 -6.18 4.89 18.20
N ILE A 387 -5.99 5.49 19.38
CA ILE A 387 -4.94 6.50 19.62
C ILE A 387 -3.55 5.86 19.46
N ALA A 388 -3.31 4.69 20.06
CA ALA A 388 -2.03 4.00 19.98
C ALA A 388 -1.65 3.65 18.53
N ALA A 389 -2.60 3.09 17.78
CA ALA A 389 -2.41 2.77 16.37
C ALA A 389 -2.12 4.04 15.57
N GLN A 390 -2.95 5.07 15.73
CA GLN A 390 -2.84 6.32 14.96
C GLN A 390 -1.54 7.08 15.26
N LEU A 391 -1.07 7.13 16.51
CA LEU A 391 0.21 7.75 16.85
C LEU A 391 1.39 7.03 16.18
N ALA A 392 1.35 5.69 16.16
CA ALA A 392 2.42 4.91 15.55
C ALA A 392 2.41 5.00 14.01
N THR A 393 1.24 4.98 13.39
CA THR A 393 1.10 5.06 11.93
C THR A 393 1.15 6.48 11.39
N PHE A 394 0.94 7.51 12.22
CA PHE A 394 0.89 8.92 11.81
C PHE A 394 2.04 9.33 10.88
N PRO A 395 3.32 9.04 11.20
CA PRO A 395 4.41 9.42 10.31
C PRO A 395 4.32 8.79 8.92
N LEU A 396 3.89 7.52 8.82
CA LEU A 396 3.72 6.83 7.53
C LEU A 396 2.49 7.34 6.78
N THR A 397 1.39 7.57 7.48
CA THR A 397 0.17 8.10 6.88
C THR A 397 0.42 9.48 6.27
N VAL A 398 1.14 10.36 6.98
CA VAL A 398 1.55 11.66 6.47
C VAL A 398 2.58 11.53 5.33
N PHE A 399 3.51 10.59 5.44
CA PHE A 399 4.54 10.37 4.41
C PHE A 399 3.96 9.90 3.07
N TYR A 400 2.97 8.99 3.09
CA TYR A 400 2.43 8.39 1.86
C TYR A 400 1.14 9.05 1.37
N PHE A 401 0.26 9.47 2.26
CA PHE A 401 -1.05 9.99 1.89
C PHE A 401 -1.18 11.50 2.07
N HIS A 402 -0.20 12.14 2.71
CA HIS A 402 -0.17 13.58 2.95
C HIS A 402 -1.44 14.11 3.60
N ASN A 403 -2.16 13.27 4.32
CA ASN A 403 -3.40 13.64 4.97
C ASN A 403 -3.46 13.02 6.37
N PHE A 404 -4.27 13.65 7.22
CA PHE A 404 -4.59 13.10 8.53
C PHE A 404 -6.07 13.30 8.85
N PRO A 405 -6.85 12.21 9.02
CA PRO A 405 -8.27 12.31 9.35
C PRO A 405 -8.44 12.80 10.80
N LEU A 406 -9.23 13.86 11.00
CA LEU A 406 -9.44 14.46 12.33
C LEU A 406 -10.48 13.68 13.16
N TRP A 407 -11.46 13.09 12.48
CA TRP A 407 -12.59 12.40 13.11
C TRP A 407 -12.36 10.91 13.34
N PHE A 408 -11.11 10.43 13.20
CA PHE A 408 -10.77 9.02 13.35
C PHE A 408 -11.23 8.43 14.67
N LEU A 409 -11.18 9.18 15.78
CA LEU A 409 -11.52 8.66 17.10
C LEU A 409 -13.03 8.38 17.27
N PRO A 410 -13.93 9.37 17.10
CA PRO A 410 -15.37 9.10 17.18
C PRO A 410 -15.85 8.14 16.08
N ALA A 411 -15.29 8.23 14.86
CA ALA A 411 -15.62 7.29 13.80
C ALA A 411 -15.24 5.85 14.19
N ASN A 412 -14.03 5.60 14.69
CA ASN A 412 -13.62 4.27 15.14
C ASN A 412 -14.49 3.73 16.28
N LEU A 413 -14.91 4.59 17.22
CA LEU A 413 -15.74 4.17 18.35
C LEU A 413 -17.15 3.69 17.91
N LEU A 414 -17.65 4.18 16.78
CA LEU A 414 -18.95 3.80 16.22
C LEU A 414 -18.83 2.66 15.19
N ILE A 415 -17.88 2.79 14.27
CA ILE A 415 -17.74 1.90 13.11
C ILE A 415 -17.15 0.55 13.54
N ILE A 416 -16.13 0.49 14.42
CA ILE A 416 -15.50 -0.78 14.78
C ILE A 416 -16.49 -1.75 15.47
N PRO A 417 -17.30 -1.33 16.47
CA PRO A 417 -18.33 -2.20 17.03
C PRO A 417 -19.38 -2.63 16.01
N LEU A 418 -19.75 -1.75 15.08
CA LEU A 418 -20.68 -2.09 14.02
C LEU A 418 -20.09 -3.12 13.04
N THR A 419 -18.83 -2.96 12.63
CA THR A 419 -18.09 -3.95 11.84
C THR A 419 -18.00 -5.29 12.58
N PHE A 420 -17.82 -5.28 13.90
CA PHE A 420 -17.83 -6.49 14.72
C PHE A 420 -19.16 -7.24 14.61
N LEU A 421 -20.29 -6.53 14.74
CA LEU A 421 -21.63 -7.10 14.54
C LEU A 421 -21.83 -7.59 13.10
N ILE A 422 -21.44 -6.79 12.10
CA ILE A 422 -21.51 -7.15 10.68
C ILE A 422 -20.75 -8.44 10.42
N MET A 423 -19.56 -8.62 10.99
CA MET A 423 -18.79 -9.86 10.83
C MET A 423 -19.44 -11.05 11.53
N GLN A 424 -20.03 -10.84 12.70
CA GLN A 424 -20.75 -11.90 13.43
C GLN A 424 -22.00 -12.40 12.72
N ILE A 425 -22.68 -11.55 11.95
CA ILE A 425 -23.85 -11.94 11.13
C ILE A 425 -23.42 -12.37 9.73
N GLY A 426 -22.40 -11.72 9.18
CA GLY A 426 -21.87 -11.91 7.82
C GLY A 426 -21.23 -13.27 7.62
N ILE A 427 -20.43 -13.75 8.58
CA ILE A 427 -19.83 -15.09 8.49
C ILE A 427 -20.91 -16.19 8.46
N PRO A 428 -21.89 -16.23 9.39
CA PRO A 428 -23.03 -17.14 9.29
C PRO A 428 -23.82 -17.01 7.99
N PHE A 429 -24.03 -15.79 7.49
CA PHE A 429 -24.71 -15.56 6.22
C PHE A 429 -23.96 -16.21 5.05
N LEU A 430 -22.63 -16.08 4.98
CA LEU A 430 -21.83 -16.73 3.93
C LEU A 430 -21.86 -18.27 4.03
N ILE A 431 -21.93 -18.82 5.24
CA ILE A 431 -21.93 -20.28 5.47
C ILE A 431 -23.33 -20.89 5.24
N LEU A 432 -24.38 -20.18 5.65
CA LEU A 432 -25.76 -20.69 5.70
C LEU A 432 -26.66 -20.10 4.61
N GLY A 433 -26.11 -19.27 3.73
CA GLY A 433 -26.86 -18.57 2.68
C GLY A 433 -27.50 -19.48 1.61
N TRP A 434 -27.16 -20.76 1.60
CA TRP A 434 -27.82 -21.77 0.79
C TRP A 434 -29.21 -22.17 1.33
N ILE A 435 -29.55 -21.81 2.57
CA ILE A 435 -30.87 -22.00 3.18
C ILE A 435 -31.71 -20.73 2.96
N PRO A 436 -32.76 -20.76 2.11
CA PRO A 436 -33.46 -19.54 1.69
C PRO A 436 -33.94 -18.66 2.84
N LEU A 437 -34.71 -19.21 3.78
CA LEU A 437 -35.28 -18.46 4.91
C LEU A 437 -34.20 -17.78 5.77
N LEU A 438 -33.09 -18.47 6.00
CA LEU A 438 -32.00 -17.94 6.81
C LEU A 438 -31.18 -16.91 6.03
N SER A 439 -30.99 -17.12 4.73
CA SER A 439 -30.35 -16.16 3.83
C SER A 439 -31.12 -14.84 3.74
N ASP A 440 -32.46 -14.90 3.70
CA ASP A 440 -33.32 -13.71 3.63
C ASP A 440 -33.27 -12.93 4.94
N PHE A 441 -33.41 -13.62 6.08
CA PHE A 441 -33.35 -12.99 7.39
C PHE A 441 -31.96 -12.36 7.66
N LEU A 442 -30.88 -13.12 7.50
CA LEU A 442 -29.53 -12.61 7.73
C LEU A 442 -29.16 -11.53 6.71
N GLY A 443 -29.59 -11.67 5.45
CA GLY A 443 -29.39 -10.66 4.41
C GLY A 443 -30.08 -9.34 4.73
N TRP A 444 -31.32 -9.39 5.23
CA TRP A 444 -32.05 -8.19 5.69
C TRP A 444 -31.36 -7.50 6.88
N VAL A 445 -30.89 -8.28 7.87
CA VAL A 445 -30.13 -7.75 9.01
C VAL A 445 -28.84 -7.10 8.52
N LEU A 446 -28.07 -7.77 7.66
CA LEU A 446 -26.82 -7.24 7.10
C LEU A 446 -27.06 -5.96 6.30
N ASN A 447 -28.08 -5.93 5.44
CA ASN A 447 -28.44 -4.75 4.69
C ASN A 447 -28.68 -3.56 5.62
N SER A 448 -29.42 -3.77 6.71
CA SER A 448 -29.72 -2.75 7.70
C SER A 448 -28.47 -2.25 8.43
N LEU A 449 -27.55 -3.15 8.80
CA LEU A 449 -26.29 -2.79 9.44
C LEU A 449 -25.35 -2.00 8.51
N PHE A 450 -25.24 -2.40 7.24
CA PHE A 450 -24.44 -1.66 6.26
C PHE A 450 -25.04 -0.29 5.93
N GLN A 451 -26.37 -0.18 5.85
CA GLN A 451 -27.03 1.12 5.70
C GLN A 451 -26.77 2.03 6.91
N LEU A 452 -26.82 1.47 8.12
CA LEU A 452 -26.45 2.21 9.32
C LEU A 452 -24.99 2.68 9.28
N GLU A 453 -24.07 1.81 8.82
CA GLU A 453 -22.65 2.15 8.67
C GLU A 453 -22.46 3.32 7.69
N LEU A 454 -23.08 3.25 6.52
CA LEU A 454 -23.05 4.30 5.51
C LEU A 454 -23.70 5.60 6.01
N TRP A 455 -24.80 5.51 6.75
CA TRP A 455 -25.45 6.66 7.36
C TRP A 455 -24.53 7.36 8.37
N ILE A 456 -23.86 6.61 9.25
CA ILE A 456 -22.89 7.15 10.21
C ILE A 456 -21.74 7.85 9.47
N LEU A 457 -21.21 7.28 8.40
CA LEU A 457 -20.14 7.88 7.61
C LEU A 457 -20.56 9.19 6.95
N ASN A 458 -21.80 9.25 6.44
CA ASN A 458 -22.34 10.47 5.86
C ASN A 458 -22.48 11.61 6.90
N LEU A 459 -22.65 11.30 8.19
CA LEU A 459 -22.61 12.33 9.24
C LEU A 459 -21.27 13.06 9.26
N PHE A 460 -20.15 12.33 9.15
CA PHE A 460 -18.82 12.91 9.17
C PHE A 460 -18.52 13.74 7.92
N LYS A 461 -19.09 13.37 6.78
CA LYS A 461 -18.94 14.10 5.51
C LYS A 461 -19.45 15.54 5.59
N ASN A 462 -20.50 15.78 6.37
CA ASN A 462 -21.14 17.10 6.47
C ASN A 462 -20.47 18.02 7.50
N ILE A 463 -19.42 17.56 8.20
CA ILE A 463 -18.73 18.34 9.21
C ILE A 463 -17.66 19.23 8.53
N PRO A 464 -17.56 20.52 8.91
CA PRO A 464 -16.48 21.37 8.42
C PRO A 464 -15.12 20.82 8.84
N VAL A 465 -14.19 20.73 7.88
CA VAL A 465 -12.83 20.21 8.06
C VAL A 465 -12.81 18.76 8.55
N THR A 466 -12.88 17.82 7.60
CA THR A 466 -12.82 16.38 7.89
C THR A 466 -11.39 15.88 8.15
N LYS A 467 -10.40 16.54 7.54
CA LYS A 467 -8.99 16.12 7.55
C LYS A 467 -8.04 17.31 7.45
N LEU A 468 -6.79 17.06 7.85
CA LEU A 468 -5.65 17.91 7.56
C LEU A 468 -4.96 17.41 6.29
N ASP A 469 -5.18 18.09 5.16
CA ASP A 469 -4.51 17.76 3.90
C ASP A 469 -3.12 18.42 3.76
N GLU A 470 -2.33 17.88 2.85
CA GLU A 470 -0.99 18.33 2.42
C GLU A 470 0.03 18.44 3.56
N LEU A 471 -0.08 17.51 4.51
CA LEU A 471 0.95 17.34 5.53
C LEU A 471 2.20 16.72 4.91
N THR A 472 3.36 17.31 5.23
CA THR A 472 4.66 16.84 4.73
C THR A 472 5.52 16.38 5.90
N ILE A 473 6.13 15.20 5.74
CA ILE A 473 7.10 14.67 6.69
C ILE A 473 8.28 14.09 5.93
N PHE A 474 9.49 14.47 6.34
CA PHE A 474 10.72 13.93 5.77
C PHE A 474 11.16 12.68 6.54
N PRO A 475 11.90 11.74 5.91
CA PRO A 475 12.30 10.50 6.56
C PRO A 475 12.99 10.69 7.91
N LEU A 476 13.90 11.66 8.04
CA LEU A 476 14.56 11.95 9.31
C LEU A 476 13.56 12.42 10.39
N THR A 477 12.60 13.27 10.03
CA THR A 477 11.54 13.71 10.95
C THR A 477 10.68 12.52 11.39
N MET A 478 10.32 11.63 10.47
CA MET A 478 9.59 10.40 10.77
C MET A 478 10.35 9.54 11.79
N PHE A 479 11.65 9.30 11.59
CA PHE A 479 12.46 8.55 12.55
C PHE A 479 12.58 9.25 13.91
N CYS A 480 12.65 10.59 13.94
CA CYS A 480 12.64 11.35 15.18
C CYS A 480 11.30 11.20 15.93
N VAL A 481 10.17 11.24 15.23
CA VAL A 481 8.84 11.02 15.85
C VAL A 481 8.73 9.62 16.44
N TRP A 482 9.08 8.58 15.68
CA TRP A 482 9.11 7.21 16.21
C TRP A 482 10.09 7.02 17.36
N GLY A 483 11.26 7.65 17.29
CA GLY A 483 12.24 7.65 18.39
C GLY A 483 11.64 8.23 19.67
N ASN A 484 10.92 9.36 19.58
CA ASN A 484 10.23 9.95 20.73
C ASN A 484 9.08 9.08 21.26
N LEU A 485 8.30 8.42 20.39
CA LEU A 485 7.27 7.46 20.81
C LEU A 485 7.89 6.25 21.52
N LEU A 486 9.04 5.74 21.05
CA LEU A 486 9.76 4.67 21.71
C LEU A 486 10.34 5.09 23.06
N ILE A 487 10.83 6.34 23.19
CA ILE A 487 11.26 6.91 24.46
C ILE A 487 10.09 6.94 25.44
N TRP A 488 8.91 7.39 24.97
CA TRP A 488 7.70 7.39 25.78
C TRP A 488 7.32 5.96 26.19
N ALA A 489 7.22 5.01 25.25
CA ALA A 489 6.98 3.57 25.52
C ALA A 489 7.96 2.97 26.55
N SER A 490 9.18 3.51 26.61
CA SER A 490 10.28 3.02 27.44
C SER A 490 10.44 3.78 28.76
N TRP A 491 9.56 4.74 29.06
CA TRP A 491 9.71 5.67 30.18
C TRP A 491 9.85 5.00 31.54
N ASP A 492 9.10 3.92 31.75
CA ASP A 492 9.12 3.14 33.01
C ASP A 492 10.24 2.08 33.05
N LEU A 493 10.90 1.81 31.90
CA LEU A 493 11.83 0.70 31.74
C LEU A 493 13.30 1.10 31.89
N PHE A 494 13.64 2.38 31.66
CA PHE A 494 15.01 2.86 31.61
C PHE A 494 15.24 4.12 32.47
N PRO A 495 16.50 4.46 32.81
CA PRO A 495 16.79 5.67 33.57
C PRO A 495 16.33 6.94 32.83
N LYS A 496 15.41 7.71 33.45
CA LYS A 496 14.81 8.92 32.89
C LYS A 496 15.83 9.91 32.34
N LYS A 497 16.96 10.11 33.04
CA LYS A 497 18.05 10.99 32.60
C LYS A 497 18.60 10.62 31.21
N ARG A 498 18.78 9.32 30.93
CA ARG A 498 19.24 8.84 29.62
C ARG A 498 18.18 9.08 28.54
N LEU A 499 16.93 8.79 28.86
CA LEU A 499 15.80 9.00 27.94
C LEU A 499 15.65 10.46 27.55
N VAL A 500 15.76 11.39 28.51
CA VAL A 500 15.71 12.84 28.26
C VAL A 500 16.87 13.28 27.36
N TYR A 501 18.10 12.81 27.58
CA TYR A 501 19.22 13.15 26.70
C TYR A 501 19.01 12.66 25.26
N ILE A 502 18.49 11.44 25.08
CA ILE A 502 18.18 10.91 23.75
C ILE A 502 17.07 11.75 23.10
N ALA A 503 16.02 12.11 23.85
CA ALA A 503 14.94 12.97 23.35
C ALA A 503 15.46 14.33 22.90
N CYS A 504 16.27 15.01 23.73
CA CYS A 504 16.90 16.28 23.38
C CYS A 504 17.78 16.17 22.13
N PHE A 505 18.54 15.09 21.99
CA PHE A 505 19.35 14.84 20.80
C PHE A 505 18.50 14.66 19.54
N LEU A 506 17.41 13.89 19.61
CA LEU A 506 16.48 13.73 18.48
C LEU A 506 15.81 15.06 18.11
N THR A 507 15.39 15.86 19.09
CA THR A 507 14.83 17.19 18.84
C THR A 507 15.86 18.13 18.21
N PHE A 508 17.11 18.10 18.65
CA PHE A 508 18.20 18.87 18.05
C PHE A 508 18.47 18.46 16.60
N LEU A 509 18.55 17.16 16.31
CA LEU A 509 18.68 16.64 14.94
C LEU A 509 17.53 17.09 14.03
N TRP A 510 16.30 17.00 14.53
CA TRP A 510 15.12 17.45 13.80
C TRP A 510 15.18 18.96 13.50
N ALA A 511 15.49 19.79 14.51
CA ALA A 511 15.59 21.23 14.35
C ALA A 511 16.68 21.62 13.35
N GLY A 512 17.88 21.02 13.47
CA GLY A 512 18.98 21.24 12.53
C GLY A 512 18.60 20.90 11.09
N ASN A 513 17.94 19.75 10.87
CA ASN A 513 17.48 19.36 9.53
C ASN A 513 16.42 20.33 8.97
N ARG A 514 15.55 20.90 9.79
CA ARG A 514 14.57 21.91 9.33
C ARG A 514 15.26 23.20 8.88
N VAL A 515 16.26 23.66 9.64
CA VAL A 515 17.05 24.85 9.28
C VAL A 515 17.81 24.63 7.97
N ILE A 516 18.52 23.50 7.83
CA ILE A 516 19.25 23.18 6.60
C ILE A 516 18.31 23.14 5.38
N ASN A 517 17.17 22.45 5.50
CA ASN A 517 16.21 22.37 4.39
C ASN A 517 15.61 23.74 4.02
N SER A 518 15.40 24.63 5.00
CA SER A 518 14.95 26.00 4.71
C SER A 518 15.99 26.85 3.99
N LEU A 519 17.29 26.61 4.25
CA LEU A 519 18.38 27.33 3.58
C LEU A 519 18.61 26.84 2.15
N ILE A 520 18.46 25.54 1.88
CA ILE A 520 18.62 24.98 0.52
C ILE A 520 17.47 25.38 -0.40
N LYS A 521 16.24 25.44 0.12
CA LYS A 521 15.02 25.70 -0.67
C LYS A 521 14.77 27.19 -0.97
N SER A 522 15.66 28.10 -0.65
CA SER A 522 15.47 29.53 -0.91
C SER A 522 15.70 29.95 -2.37
N ASN A 523 16.24 29.07 -3.22
CA ASN A 523 16.54 29.43 -4.61
C ASN A 523 15.28 29.50 -5.47
N SER A 524 15.20 30.53 -6.31
CA SER A 524 14.11 30.73 -7.25
C SER A 524 14.12 29.68 -8.36
N GLN A 525 12.98 29.05 -8.62
CA GLN A 525 12.85 28.03 -9.66
C GLN A 525 11.45 28.04 -10.28
N LEU A 526 11.39 27.79 -11.59
CA LEU A 526 10.17 27.54 -12.33
C LEU A 526 10.11 26.06 -12.72
N ILE A 527 8.98 25.42 -12.47
CA ILE A 527 8.69 24.07 -12.94
C ILE A 527 7.48 24.13 -13.87
N VAL A 528 7.63 23.51 -15.04
CA VAL A 528 6.61 23.36 -16.06
C VAL A 528 6.18 21.91 -16.09
N TYR A 529 4.91 21.63 -15.84
CA TYR A 529 4.34 20.29 -15.81
C TYR A 529 3.61 19.97 -17.12
N SER A 530 3.72 18.72 -17.55
CA SER A 530 3.04 18.16 -18.73
C SER A 530 1.67 17.59 -18.34
N GLY A 531 0.61 18.17 -18.92
CA GLY A 531 -0.75 17.64 -18.87
C GLY A 531 -1.09 16.76 -20.09
N ASN A 532 -2.31 16.24 -20.14
CA ASN A 532 -2.79 15.42 -21.25
C ASN A 532 -3.18 16.28 -22.46
N GLU A 533 -3.82 17.43 -22.21
CA GLU A 533 -4.29 18.38 -23.23
C GLU A 533 -3.69 19.79 -23.02
N GLY A 534 -2.78 19.96 -22.06
CA GLY A 534 -2.25 21.27 -21.67
C GLY A 534 -1.04 21.21 -20.74
N PHE A 535 -0.77 22.30 -20.01
CA PHE A 535 0.40 22.44 -19.13
C PHE A 535 0.11 23.32 -17.91
N ALA A 536 0.94 23.18 -16.87
CA ALA A 536 0.88 23.98 -15.65
C ALA A 536 2.27 24.50 -15.26
N PHE A 537 2.32 25.64 -14.58
CA PHE A 537 3.53 26.28 -14.05
C PHE A 537 3.46 26.39 -12.54
N ASP A 538 4.60 26.16 -11.89
CA ASP A 538 4.87 26.53 -10.52
C ASP A 538 6.17 27.35 -10.48
N TYR A 539 6.07 28.61 -10.13
CA TYR A 539 7.20 29.48 -9.85
C TYR A 539 7.37 29.66 -8.35
N TRP A 540 8.50 29.23 -7.82
CA TRP A 540 8.91 29.47 -6.45
C TRP A 540 9.90 30.62 -6.43
N ASP A 541 9.58 31.71 -5.72
CA ASP A 541 10.43 32.92 -5.63
C ASP A 541 11.38 32.90 -4.41
N GLY A 542 11.47 31.77 -3.71
CA GLY A 542 12.20 31.63 -2.45
C GLY A 542 11.34 31.80 -1.20
N LYS A 543 10.13 32.36 -1.31
CA LYS A 543 9.20 32.61 -0.19
C LYS A 543 7.79 32.09 -0.45
N GLN A 544 7.28 32.29 -1.65
CA GLN A 544 5.92 31.99 -2.05
C GLN A 544 5.90 31.20 -3.36
N LEU A 545 4.86 30.38 -3.50
CA LEU A 545 4.58 29.66 -4.73
C LEU A 545 3.58 30.48 -5.54
N LYS A 546 3.89 30.72 -6.81
CA LYS A 546 2.98 31.29 -7.79
C LYS A 546 2.69 30.25 -8.87
N SER A 547 1.46 30.14 -9.33
CA SER A 547 1.06 29.10 -10.30
C SER A 547 0.14 29.63 -11.39
N TRP A 548 0.18 28.97 -12.53
CA TRP A 548 -0.71 29.21 -13.67
C TRP A 548 -0.91 27.90 -14.43
N ASN A 549 -2.07 27.67 -15.04
CA ASN A 549 -2.33 26.48 -15.84
C ASN A 549 -3.29 26.76 -17.00
N GLN A 550 -3.17 25.96 -18.06
CA GLN A 550 -4.07 25.99 -19.22
C GLN A 550 -4.30 24.55 -19.71
N GLY A 551 -5.57 24.18 -19.94
CA GLY A 551 -5.92 22.85 -20.44
C GLY A 551 -5.69 21.69 -19.46
N VAL A 552 -5.38 22.00 -18.19
CA VAL A 552 -5.18 21.00 -17.11
C VAL A 552 -6.37 21.06 -16.15
N GLY A 553 -7.14 19.98 -16.07
CA GLY A 553 -8.29 19.87 -15.18
C GLY A 553 -7.92 19.73 -13.71
N VAL A 554 -8.88 19.94 -12.80
CA VAL A 554 -8.65 19.86 -11.34
C VAL A 554 -8.12 18.49 -10.90
N GLU A 555 -8.73 17.40 -11.40
CA GLU A 555 -8.25 16.04 -11.09
C GLU A 555 -6.81 15.83 -11.57
N GLU A 556 -6.44 16.40 -12.72
CA GLU A 556 -5.10 16.25 -13.27
C GLU A 556 -4.05 17.02 -12.46
N LEU A 557 -4.39 18.20 -11.93
CA LEU A 557 -3.53 18.93 -11.00
C LEU A 557 -3.23 18.13 -9.73
N ASP A 558 -4.22 17.41 -9.19
CA ASP A 558 -4.05 16.58 -7.99
C ASP A 558 -3.07 15.41 -8.20
N PHE A 559 -3.00 14.84 -9.42
CA PHE A 559 -2.13 13.70 -9.71
C PHE A 559 -0.78 14.06 -10.33
N LYS A 560 -0.70 15.15 -11.10
CA LYS A 560 0.52 15.51 -11.86
C LYS A 560 1.34 16.66 -11.27
N VAL A 561 0.70 17.58 -10.54
CA VAL A 561 1.35 18.81 -10.04
C VAL A 561 1.52 18.76 -8.52
N LYS A 562 0.42 18.47 -7.82
CA LYS A 562 0.36 18.47 -6.36
C LYS A 562 1.41 17.59 -5.67
N PRO A 563 1.77 16.38 -6.17
CA PRO A 563 2.80 15.57 -5.54
C PRO A 563 4.15 16.29 -5.45
N ASN A 564 4.54 17.03 -6.50
CA ASN A 564 5.77 17.80 -6.47
C ASN A 564 5.72 18.96 -5.47
N ARG A 565 4.59 19.67 -5.39
CA ARG A 565 4.40 20.75 -4.40
C ARG A 565 4.58 20.22 -2.98
N ILE A 566 3.99 19.05 -2.70
CA ILE A 566 4.09 18.37 -1.41
C ILE A 566 5.55 17.98 -1.11
N LEU A 567 6.29 17.37 -2.05
CA LEU A 567 7.71 17.04 -1.86
C LEU A 567 8.56 18.26 -1.54
N ASN A 568 8.26 19.37 -2.22
CA ASN A 568 8.96 20.64 -1.99
C ASN A 568 8.45 21.39 -0.74
N GLY A 569 7.32 20.99 -0.18
CA GLY A 569 6.68 21.70 0.94
C GLY A 569 6.17 23.08 0.52
N TRP A 570 5.87 23.25 -0.77
CA TRP A 570 5.20 24.45 -1.28
C TRP A 570 3.73 24.38 -0.88
N GLY A 571 3.26 25.36 -0.11
CA GLY A 571 1.98 25.32 0.59
C GLY A 571 0.74 25.22 -0.30
N LYS A 572 -0.44 25.14 0.35
CA LYS A 572 -1.75 24.81 -0.25
C LYS A 572 -2.26 25.72 -1.35
N TRP A 573 -1.91 27.01 -1.29
CA TRP A 573 -2.55 28.03 -2.12
C TRP A 573 -1.47 28.84 -2.83
N PRO A 574 -1.07 28.43 -4.03
CA PRO A 574 -0.21 29.27 -4.84
C PRO A 574 -0.95 30.56 -5.17
N GLU A 575 -0.24 31.68 -5.18
CA GLU A 575 -0.75 32.91 -5.78
C GLU A 575 -0.84 32.74 -7.30
N SER A 576 -1.76 33.46 -7.94
CA SER A 576 -1.86 33.40 -9.40
C SER A 576 -0.68 34.11 -10.05
N LEU A 577 0.08 33.39 -10.86
CA LEU A 577 1.10 33.98 -11.70
C LEU A 577 0.42 34.74 -12.86
N GLN A 578 0.75 36.02 -13.01
CA GLN A 578 0.11 36.88 -14.01
C GLN A 578 0.80 36.73 -15.38
N ALA A 579 -0.02 36.64 -16.43
CA ALA A 579 0.42 36.55 -17.82
C ALA A 579 -0.35 37.55 -18.69
N PHE A 580 0.34 38.11 -19.69
CA PHE A 580 -0.23 39.01 -20.68
C PHE A 580 -0.24 38.33 -22.04
N SER A 581 -1.39 38.28 -22.70
CA SER A 581 -1.46 37.82 -24.10
C SER A 581 -0.99 38.96 -25.00
N LEU A 582 0.13 38.75 -25.70
CA LEU A 582 0.64 39.66 -26.73
C LEU A 582 -0.03 39.37 -28.08
N GLU A 583 -0.25 38.10 -28.35
CA GLU A 583 -1.00 37.57 -29.49
C GLU A 583 -1.85 36.38 -29.05
N LYS A 584 -2.72 35.86 -29.93
CA LYS A 584 -3.68 34.79 -29.61
C LYS A 584 -3.03 33.55 -28.97
N ASN A 585 -1.78 33.25 -29.34
CA ASN A 585 -1.05 32.06 -28.89
C ASN A 585 0.26 32.40 -28.14
N LEU A 586 0.54 33.69 -27.87
CA LEU A 586 1.80 34.13 -27.27
C LEU A 586 1.54 34.81 -25.92
N LEU A 587 2.02 34.19 -24.84
CA LEU A 587 1.89 34.68 -23.46
C LEU A 587 3.22 35.21 -22.94
N PHE A 588 3.20 36.40 -22.35
CA PHE A 588 4.34 36.99 -21.65
C PHE A 588 4.12 36.96 -20.14
N PHE A 589 5.11 36.46 -19.40
CA PHE A 589 5.13 36.41 -17.94
C PHE A 589 6.17 37.42 -17.42
N PRO A 590 5.76 38.63 -17.01
CA PRO A 590 6.70 39.71 -16.69
C PRO A 590 7.60 39.38 -15.50
N GLU A 591 7.08 38.68 -14.50
CA GLU A 591 7.86 38.28 -13.31
C GLU A 591 8.98 37.29 -13.64
N LEU A 592 8.85 36.56 -14.75
CA LEU A 592 9.83 35.57 -15.22
C LEU A 592 10.67 36.09 -16.38
N GLU A 593 10.26 37.21 -17.00
CA GLU A 593 10.78 37.71 -18.27
C GLU A 593 10.76 36.65 -19.39
N LEU A 594 9.76 35.75 -19.35
CA LEU A 594 9.60 34.63 -20.28
C LEU A 594 8.42 34.83 -21.24
N LEU A 595 8.61 34.39 -22.48
CA LEU A 595 7.60 34.32 -23.53
C LEU A 595 7.25 32.86 -23.81
N ILE A 596 5.97 32.54 -23.88
CA ILE A 596 5.50 31.17 -24.14
C ILE A 596 4.60 31.16 -25.36
N ASP A 597 4.99 30.35 -26.34
CA ASP A 597 4.20 30.05 -27.53
C ASP A 597 3.38 28.79 -27.24
N ILE A 598 2.08 28.96 -27.01
CA ILE A 598 1.14 27.88 -26.65
C ILE A 598 0.96 26.92 -27.84
N GLU A 599 0.94 27.43 -29.07
CA GLU A 599 0.67 26.62 -30.26
C GLU A 599 1.85 25.70 -30.59
N ARG A 600 3.07 26.21 -30.42
CA ARG A 600 4.30 25.43 -30.63
C ARG A 600 4.75 24.68 -29.37
N GLY A 601 4.17 24.98 -28.21
CA GLY A 601 4.62 24.44 -26.93
C GLY A 601 6.07 24.81 -26.62
N MET A 602 6.49 26.05 -26.88
CA MET A 602 7.88 26.47 -26.69
C MET A 602 8.03 27.65 -25.74
N ILE A 603 9.06 27.62 -24.90
CA ILE A 603 9.48 28.76 -24.07
C ILE A 603 10.60 29.51 -24.79
N LYS A 604 10.36 30.79 -25.06
CA LYS A 604 11.35 31.75 -25.53
C LYS A 604 11.87 32.55 -24.34
N HIS A 605 13.19 32.53 -24.18
CA HIS A 605 13.87 33.09 -23.01
C HIS A 605 14.86 34.20 -23.39
N GLU A 606 14.57 34.97 -24.46
CA GLU A 606 15.46 36.00 -25.01
C GLU A 606 15.84 37.10 -23.99
N TYR A 607 15.06 37.26 -22.92
CA TYR A 607 15.24 38.29 -21.90
C TYR A 607 15.56 37.75 -20.50
N ALA A 608 15.34 36.45 -20.23
CA ALA A 608 15.51 35.87 -18.90
C ALA A 608 16.92 35.34 -18.67
N SER A 609 17.56 35.73 -17.56
CA SER A 609 18.80 35.12 -17.10
C SER A 609 18.51 33.92 -16.21
N PHE A 610 18.96 32.72 -16.60
CA PHE A 610 18.84 31.50 -15.80
C PHE A 610 20.18 30.79 -15.63
N SER A 611 20.36 30.19 -14.46
CA SER A 611 21.56 29.45 -14.10
C SER A 611 21.62 28.08 -14.79
N LYS A 612 20.49 27.37 -14.88
CA LYS A 612 20.42 25.99 -15.41
C LYS A 612 19.00 25.62 -15.88
N VAL A 613 18.92 24.72 -16.86
CA VAL A 613 17.68 24.09 -17.36
C VAL A 613 17.79 22.58 -17.24
N GLU A 614 16.75 21.93 -16.74
CA GLU A 614 16.68 20.48 -16.62
C GLU A 614 15.35 19.93 -17.12
N TYR A 615 15.39 18.74 -17.69
CA TYR A 615 14.23 17.97 -18.12
C TYR A 615 14.04 16.76 -17.22
N TRP A 616 12.78 16.45 -16.92
CA TRP A 616 12.44 15.25 -16.18
C TRP A 616 12.44 14.03 -17.10
N GLN A 617 13.34 13.09 -16.85
CA GLN A 617 13.43 11.82 -17.57
C GLN A 617 13.81 10.71 -16.59
N GLU A 618 13.14 9.55 -16.69
CA GLU A 618 13.43 8.35 -15.89
C GLU A 618 13.57 8.59 -14.37
N ASN A 619 12.70 9.43 -13.79
CA ASN A 619 12.72 9.84 -12.38
C ASN A 619 13.89 10.73 -11.94
N GLU A 620 14.65 11.32 -12.87
CA GLU A 620 15.75 12.23 -12.57
C GLU A 620 15.66 13.53 -13.38
N TRP A 621 16.29 14.58 -12.84
CA TRP A 621 16.48 15.85 -13.54
C TRP A 621 17.77 15.77 -14.35
N ILE A 622 17.64 15.81 -15.68
CA ILE A 622 18.77 15.79 -16.61
C ILE A 622 19.02 17.19 -17.12
N GLU A 623 20.24 17.68 -16.96
CA GLU A 623 20.65 19.01 -17.45
C GLU A 623 20.71 19.04 -18.97
N GLN A 624 20.18 20.11 -19.57
CA GLN A 624 20.29 20.37 -21.00
C GLN A 624 21.15 21.62 -21.26
N GLU A 625 21.77 21.67 -22.44
CA GLU A 625 22.50 22.86 -22.90
C GLU A 625 21.60 24.09 -22.97
N LYS A 626 22.08 25.23 -22.46
CA LYS A 626 21.33 26.49 -22.31
C LYS A 626 20.74 27.07 -23.60
N ASN A 627 21.23 26.66 -24.76
CA ASN A 627 20.83 27.22 -26.06
C ASN A 627 19.83 26.33 -26.82
N ALA A 628 19.44 25.18 -26.26
CA ALA A 628 18.46 24.30 -26.88
C ALA A 628 17.03 24.89 -26.78
N PRO A 629 16.17 24.67 -27.79
CA PRO A 629 14.77 25.09 -27.72
C PRO A 629 14.06 24.42 -26.55
N LEU A 630 13.37 25.21 -25.73
CA LEU A 630 12.65 24.74 -24.56
C LEU A 630 11.25 24.24 -24.94
N GLU A 631 11.15 22.97 -25.33
CA GLU A 631 9.86 22.32 -25.62
C GLU A 631 9.10 21.97 -24.33
N ILE A 632 7.78 22.16 -24.36
CA ILE A 632 6.82 21.88 -23.29
C ILE A 632 5.85 20.80 -23.78
N GLY A 633 5.41 19.92 -22.87
CA GLY A 633 4.28 19.02 -23.09
C GLY A 633 4.66 17.54 -23.16
N ASN A 634 5.90 17.20 -23.51
CA ASN A 634 6.37 15.81 -23.48
C ASN A 634 6.80 15.34 -22.09
N SER A 635 7.55 16.17 -21.37
CA SER A 635 7.99 15.94 -19.99
C SER A 635 8.07 17.26 -19.22
N SER A 636 8.23 17.18 -17.90
CA SER A 636 8.42 18.36 -17.07
C SER A 636 9.76 19.05 -17.33
N VAL A 637 9.75 20.39 -17.25
CA VAL A 637 10.95 21.23 -17.39
C VAL A 637 11.16 22.03 -16.11
N ARG A 638 12.40 22.12 -15.62
CA ARG A 638 12.80 22.96 -14.47
C ARG A 638 13.82 23.99 -14.92
N ILE A 639 13.55 25.25 -14.58
CA ILE A 639 14.43 26.38 -14.83
C ILE A 639 14.85 26.94 -13.46
N LEU A 640 16.15 27.01 -13.21
CA LEU A 640 16.72 27.58 -11.99
C LEU A 640 17.23 29.00 -12.30
N PHE A 641 16.78 29.99 -11.52
CA PHE A 641 17.16 31.39 -11.69
C PHE A 641 18.39 31.72 -10.85
#